data_AF-A0A535WZG7-F1
#
_entry.id   AF-A0A535WZG7-F1
#
_cell.length_a   1.000
_cell.length_b   1.000
_cell.length_c   1.000
_cell.angle_alpha   90.00
_cell.angle_beta   90.00
_cell.angle_gamma   90.00
#
_symmetry.space_group_name_H-M   'P 1'
#
loop_
_entity.id
_entity.type
_entity.pdbx_description
1 polymer ?
#
loop_
_entity_poly.entity_id
_entity_poly.type
_entity_poly.pdbx_seq_one_letter_code
_entity_poly.pdbx_strand_id
1 'polypeptide(L)'
;MSRLPEGGRVDRSRPIRFAFNGHTYQGYAGDTLASALLANDVRVVARSVTYGRPRGVFSAGSEEPNALVHVGSETMVRATQVELVDGLEAGGLNGKGRLTSEPGTDRFDKTYAHCEVLVVGGGPAGRSAAHSAAQTGDRVILMDEQPFPNSEDSDGLPPNVRVLPRTTAFGLYDHNLVLAAERRADGGRLWQIRARQVVLATGAHERSLVFANNDRPGIMLAGAVRTYVNRYGVAAGRAAVVFTNNDTTAPLVNELRSEGITVAAIIDSRQDQAIVDTDGDDDGLRAIRLAGGDRIECDLLCVSGGFNPAVHLYSQAQGKLRYDERFACFRPHGRLPNVTVVGAANGEFDFAIQPCWLVPDTDGDWSTHFVDLERDVTVADMQHAVNAGMRSVEHVKRFTTIGTGSDQGKTSGINEVGLVGTLTGQPIGGVGTTTYRPPYVPVSFALMAGRNRGDLIDPIRLTSIHPWHLAHGAVFENVGQWKRPWYFPRHDEDMEAAVLRECRAARENVAVMDVSTLGKIDIVGPDAVEFLNRIYTNAFDTLKVGFGRYGLMCKADGMVFDDGVVMHLGPDHWLATTTTGGAAAVLDWMEEWLQTEWPELRVRLTSVTDHWSAVAVVGPQSRDVVHTLFPAIAVDGQSFPFMAIREGETGGIPVRLHRITFSGELAYELWTPSWYGLALWEAAMAAGEPLGITPYGTEAMHVLRAEKGYIICGQETDGTVTPQDLGMSWIVSKKKPFIGQRSHRRSDTARTDRKHLVGLLSVDGQQLLPEGAQLILDESASGPVTMIGHVTSSYRSAALGRTFALAMLQSGRERLGTTVYAPLNGHVVAATVTEPIFYDKENIRRDS
;
A
#
# COMPACT_ATOMS: atom_id res chain seq x y z
N MET A 1 42.07 9.49 -26.07
CA MET A 1 41.22 8.86 -25.06
C MET A 1 40.55 9.97 -24.27
N SER A 2 39.29 9.79 -23.90
CA SER A 2 38.52 10.77 -23.14
C SER A 2 38.75 10.75 -21.63
N ARG A 3 39.45 9.72 -21.08
CA ARG A 3 39.96 9.76 -19.70
C ARG A 3 41.23 10.61 -19.60
N LEU A 4 41.26 11.54 -18.64
CA LEU A 4 42.44 12.35 -18.33
C LEU A 4 43.53 11.48 -17.68
N PRO A 5 44.83 11.75 -17.95
CA PRO A 5 45.94 10.94 -17.44
C PRO A 5 45.97 10.88 -15.91
N GLU A 6 45.67 12.01 -15.26
CA GLU A 6 45.66 12.19 -13.81
C GLU A 6 44.34 12.84 -13.36
N GLY A 7 44.19 13.08 -12.06
CA GLY A 7 42.99 13.70 -11.49
C GLY A 7 41.78 12.75 -11.37
N GLY A 8 40.64 13.34 -11.00
CA GLY A 8 39.43 12.62 -10.61
C GLY A 8 39.50 12.03 -9.20
N ARG A 9 38.34 11.89 -8.56
CA ARG A 9 38.10 11.21 -7.28
C ARG A 9 37.66 9.77 -7.50
N VAL A 10 38.38 9.05 -8.36
CA VAL A 10 38.17 7.62 -8.66
C VAL A 10 39.41 6.83 -8.22
N ASP A 11 39.23 5.59 -7.80
CA ASP A 11 40.34 4.72 -7.41
C ASP A 11 40.95 4.06 -8.66
N ARG A 12 41.97 4.74 -9.22
CA ARG A 12 42.70 4.27 -10.40
C ARG A 12 43.48 2.96 -10.17
N SER A 13 43.68 2.53 -8.92
CA SER A 13 44.31 1.24 -8.60
C SER A 13 43.35 0.06 -8.73
N ARG A 14 42.04 0.33 -8.79
CA ARG A 14 40.96 -0.66 -8.87
C ARG A 14 40.18 -0.53 -10.18
N PRO A 15 40.70 -1.08 -11.29
CA PRO A 15 39.95 -1.12 -12.55
C PRO A 15 38.71 -2.00 -12.41
N ILE A 16 37.62 -1.59 -13.06
CA ILE A 16 36.32 -2.27 -13.04
C ILE A 16 35.93 -2.60 -14.48
N ARG A 17 35.57 -3.87 -14.74
CA ARG A 17 35.09 -4.31 -16.05
C ARG A 17 33.57 -4.28 -16.05
N PHE A 18 32.98 -3.74 -17.13
CA PHE A 18 31.53 -3.70 -17.30
C PHE A 18 31.17 -3.88 -18.77
N ALA A 19 29.90 -4.18 -19.05
CA ALA A 19 29.36 -4.25 -20.40
C ALA A 19 28.25 -3.23 -20.61
N PHE A 20 28.27 -2.58 -21.77
CA PHE A 20 27.20 -1.69 -22.21
C PHE A 20 26.81 -2.02 -23.65
N ASN A 21 25.52 -2.24 -23.91
CA ASN A 21 25.00 -2.65 -25.23
C ASN A 21 25.77 -3.84 -25.84
N GLY A 22 26.17 -4.81 -25.01
CA GLY A 22 26.90 -6.01 -25.44
C GLY A 22 28.41 -5.82 -25.67
N HIS A 23 28.94 -4.61 -25.48
CA HIS A 23 30.37 -4.32 -25.60
C HIS A 23 31.01 -4.16 -24.23
N THR A 24 32.20 -4.75 -24.05
CA THR A 24 32.97 -4.64 -22.80
C THR A 24 33.81 -3.38 -22.77
N TYR A 25 33.77 -2.68 -21.64
CA TYR A 25 34.52 -1.46 -21.35
C TYR A 25 35.24 -1.58 -20.00
N GLN A 26 36.12 -0.62 -19.73
CA GLN A 26 36.83 -0.52 -18.46
C GLN A 26 36.62 0.86 -17.84
N GLY A 27 36.27 0.88 -16.56
CA GLY A 27 36.26 2.06 -15.70
C GLY A 27 37.07 1.85 -14.44
N TYR A 28 36.82 2.66 -13.41
CA TYR A 28 37.48 2.56 -12.11
C TYR A 28 36.46 2.58 -10.98
N ALA A 29 36.81 2.02 -9.82
CA ALA A 29 35.96 2.14 -8.64
C ALA A 29 35.73 3.62 -8.28
N GLY A 30 34.49 3.99 -8.01
CA GLY A 30 34.08 5.39 -7.83
C GLY A 30 33.51 6.06 -9.10
N ASP A 31 33.65 5.44 -10.27
CA ASP A 31 32.89 5.86 -11.46
C ASP A 31 31.38 5.63 -11.30
N THR A 32 30.61 6.44 -12.02
CA THR A 32 29.24 6.11 -12.40
C THR A 32 29.26 5.46 -13.77
N LEU A 33 28.17 4.79 -14.18
CA LEU A 33 28.05 4.29 -15.54
C LEU A 33 28.22 5.43 -16.56
N ALA A 34 27.63 6.61 -16.33
CA ALA A 34 27.79 7.76 -17.22
C ALA A 34 29.26 8.23 -17.35
N SER A 35 29.99 8.36 -16.23
CA SER A 35 31.40 8.77 -16.29
C SER A 35 32.29 7.73 -16.99
N ALA A 36 32.01 6.44 -16.75
CA ALA A 36 32.73 5.35 -17.40
C ALA A 36 32.44 5.29 -18.90
N LEU A 37 31.19 5.52 -19.33
CA LEU A 37 30.82 5.58 -20.76
C LEU A 37 31.53 6.74 -21.47
N LEU A 38 31.49 7.95 -20.89
CA LEU A 38 32.18 9.11 -21.44
C LEU A 38 33.70 8.89 -21.53
N ALA A 39 34.31 8.27 -20.52
CA ALA A 39 35.72 7.94 -20.52
C ALA A 39 36.15 6.98 -21.65
N ASN A 40 35.22 6.15 -22.11
CA ASN A 40 35.40 5.20 -23.20
C ASN A 40 34.85 5.73 -24.54
N ASP A 41 34.70 7.05 -24.67
CA ASP A 41 34.25 7.72 -25.90
C ASP A 41 32.83 7.30 -26.36
N VAL A 42 31.99 6.77 -25.45
CA VAL A 42 30.58 6.43 -25.73
C VAL A 42 29.71 7.68 -25.59
N ARG A 43 29.37 8.30 -26.72
CA ARG A 43 28.60 9.56 -26.77
C ARG A 43 27.09 9.36 -26.80
N VAL A 44 26.61 8.32 -27.46
CA VAL A 44 25.19 7.97 -27.55
C VAL A 44 24.88 6.88 -26.53
N VAL A 45 24.07 7.21 -25.54
CA VAL A 45 23.69 6.29 -24.46
C VAL A 45 22.28 5.76 -24.66
N ALA A 46 21.38 6.60 -25.16
CA ALA A 46 19.97 6.29 -25.28
C ALA A 46 19.40 6.91 -26.56
N ARG A 47 18.13 6.64 -26.85
CA ARG A 47 17.38 7.38 -27.86
C ARG A 47 16.10 7.96 -27.26
N SER A 48 15.68 9.08 -27.82
CA SER A 48 14.50 9.81 -27.37
C SER A 48 13.21 9.00 -27.57
N VAL A 49 12.19 9.26 -26.73
CA VAL A 49 11.01 8.39 -26.62
C VAL A 49 10.05 8.49 -27.80
N THR A 50 9.94 9.67 -28.43
CA THR A 50 8.96 9.96 -29.49
C THR A 50 9.62 9.91 -30.86
N TYR A 51 10.75 10.60 -31.01
CA TYR A 51 11.41 10.76 -32.31
C TYR A 51 12.56 9.78 -32.54
N GLY A 52 12.98 9.02 -31.52
CA GLY A 52 14.12 8.11 -31.63
C GLY A 52 15.44 8.82 -31.92
N ARG A 53 15.54 10.12 -31.57
CA ARG A 53 16.76 10.91 -31.77
C ARG A 53 17.88 10.38 -30.88
N PRO A 54 19.14 10.36 -31.34
CA PRO A 54 20.27 9.95 -30.51
C PRO A 54 20.40 10.88 -29.30
N ARG A 55 20.61 10.33 -28.10
CA ARG A 55 20.76 11.10 -26.87
C ARG A 55 22.01 10.66 -26.11
N GLY A 56 22.78 11.65 -25.69
CA GLY A 56 23.98 11.47 -24.85
C GLY A 56 23.74 11.86 -23.40
N VAL A 57 24.74 11.64 -22.57
CA VAL A 57 24.78 12.15 -21.19
C VAL A 57 24.63 13.68 -21.22
N PHE A 58 23.74 14.23 -20.40
CA PHE A 58 23.43 15.67 -20.41
C PHE A 58 23.82 16.38 -19.11
N SER A 59 23.71 15.68 -17.98
CA SER A 59 23.93 16.16 -16.62
C SER A 59 24.90 15.24 -15.86
N ALA A 60 25.01 15.39 -14.53
CA ALA A 60 25.85 14.51 -13.69
C ALA A 60 25.14 14.01 -12.41
N GLY A 61 23.81 14.17 -12.32
CA GLY A 61 23.05 13.89 -11.10
C GLY A 61 21.65 13.31 -11.34
N SER A 62 20.75 13.57 -10.39
CA SER A 62 19.35 13.12 -10.44
C SER A 62 18.49 13.87 -11.47
N GLU A 63 19.01 14.95 -12.02
CA GLU A 63 18.42 15.79 -13.07
C GLU A 63 18.62 15.26 -14.50
N GLU A 64 19.31 14.12 -14.68
CA GLU A 64 19.57 13.51 -15.99
C GLU A 64 18.26 13.14 -16.73
N PRO A 65 18.01 13.73 -17.93
CA PRO A 65 16.83 13.44 -18.72
C PRO A 65 17.08 12.42 -19.85
N ASN A 66 18.34 12.18 -20.24
CA ASN A 66 18.67 11.47 -21.49
C ASN A 66 19.20 10.06 -21.25
N ALA A 67 20.27 9.93 -20.47
CA ALA A 67 21.04 8.70 -20.29
C ALA A 67 20.32 7.68 -19.38
N LEU A 68 19.14 7.25 -19.80
CA LEU A 68 18.32 6.23 -19.16
C LEU A 68 18.71 4.83 -19.67
N VAL A 69 18.95 3.93 -18.73
CA VAL A 69 19.45 2.57 -19.00
C VAL A 69 18.63 1.52 -18.26
N HIS A 70 18.82 0.26 -18.64
CA HIS A 70 18.53 -0.87 -17.77
C HIS A 70 19.83 -1.43 -17.20
N VAL A 71 19.77 -1.96 -15.98
CA VAL A 71 20.89 -2.61 -15.27
C VAL A 71 20.33 -3.86 -14.60
N GLY A 72 20.74 -5.05 -15.06
CA GLY A 72 20.12 -6.30 -14.63
C GLY A 72 18.60 -6.28 -14.84
N SER A 73 17.82 -6.47 -13.77
CA SER A 73 16.35 -6.40 -13.79
C SER A 73 15.78 -4.98 -13.58
N GLU A 74 16.60 -4.02 -13.18
CA GLU A 74 16.17 -2.63 -13.02
C GLU A 74 16.15 -1.91 -14.36
N THR A 75 15.17 -1.02 -14.55
CA THR A 75 14.96 -0.29 -15.79
C THR A 75 14.59 1.16 -15.50
N MET A 76 14.74 2.05 -16.49
CA MET A 76 14.55 3.50 -16.34
C MET A 76 15.44 4.11 -15.24
N VAL A 77 16.64 3.55 -15.03
CA VAL A 77 17.63 4.09 -14.11
C VAL A 77 18.56 5.04 -14.85
N ARG A 78 19.04 6.08 -14.17
CA ARG A 78 19.95 7.08 -14.76
C ARG A 78 21.37 6.58 -14.69
N ALA A 79 22.07 6.55 -15.82
CA ALA A 79 23.49 6.19 -15.86
C ALA A 79 24.35 7.07 -14.94
N THR A 80 23.92 8.31 -14.64
CA THR A 80 24.56 9.24 -13.70
C THR A 80 24.42 8.84 -12.23
N GLN A 81 23.48 7.97 -11.88
CA GLN A 81 23.24 7.50 -10.50
C GLN A 81 23.55 6.00 -10.31
N VAL A 82 23.91 5.30 -11.38
CA VAL A 82 24.37 3.91 -11.33
C VAL A 82 25.85 3.90 -11.01
N GLU A 83 26.23 3.40 -9.83
CA GLU A 83 27.64 3.19 -9.49
C GLU A 83 28.21 2.01 -10.27
N LEU A 84 29.45 2.15 -10.73
CA LEU A 84 30.12 1.10 -11.46
C LEU A 84 30.59 -0.01 -10.51
N VAL A 85 30.16 -1.24 -10.76
CA VAL A 85 30.62 -2.46 -10.07
C VAL A 85 31.15 -3.46 -11.08
N ASP A 86 32.03 -4.37 -10.62
CA ASP A 86 32.64 -5.36 -11.52
C ASP A 86 31.60 -6.35 -12.05
N GLY A 87 31.63 -6.60 -13.35
CA GLY A 87 30.64 -7.43 -14.04
C GLY A 87 29.29 -6.75 -14.27
N LEU A 88 29.15 -5.43 -14.04
CA LEU A 88 27.93 -4.70 -14.34
C LEU A 88 27.57 -4.83 -15.83
N GLU A 89 26.34 -5.23 -16.11
CA GLU A 89 25.76 -5.25 -17.46
C GLU A 89 24.62 -4.25 -17.56
N ALA A 90 24.71 -3.36 -18.56
CA ALA A 90 23.70 -2.35 -18.81
C ALA A 90 23.42 -2.19 -20.30
N GLY A 91 22.30 -1.55 -20.63
CA GLY A 91 22.04 -1.12 -21.99
C GLY A 91 21.14 0.10 -22.07
N GLY A 92 21.32 0.86 -23.15
CA GLY A 92 20.55 2.06 -23.45
C GLY A 92 19.06 1.77 -23.63
N LEU A 93 18.22 2.74 -23.30
CA LEU A 93 16.79 2.68 -23.54
C LEU A 93 16.37 3.62 -24.67
N ASN A 94 15.25 3.28 -25.32
CA ASN A 94 14.55 4.17 -26.26
C ASN A 94 13.44 4.91 -25.52
N GLY A 95 13.77 5.51 -24.38
CA GLY A 95 12.85 6.24 -23.50
C GLY A 95 11.75 5.42 -22.83
N LYS A 96 11.79 4.07 -22.91
CA LYS A 96 10.81 3.16 -22.31
C LYS A 96 11.52 2.00 -21.62
N GLY A 97 11.17 1.77 -20.35
CA GLY A 97 11.65 0.62 -19.59
C GLY A 97 10.86 -0.65 -19.84
N ARG A 98 11.46 -1.80 -19.49
CA ARG A 98 10.79 -3.11 -19.50
C ARG A 98 11.05 -3.82 -18.18
N LEU A 99 9.97 -4.25 -17.52
CA LEU A 99 10.06 -5.06 -16.31
C LEU A 99 10.36 -6.53 -16.66
N THR A 100 11.08 -7.21 -15.78
CA THR A 100 11.31 -8.66 -15.85
C THR A 100 10.12 -9.42 -15.27
N SER A 101 9.88 -10.65 -15.76
CA SER A 101 8.95 -11.60 -15.12
C SER A 101 9.58 -12.33 -13.93
N GLU A 102 10.91 -12.41 -13.90
CA GLU A 102 11.65 -13.07 -12.83
C GLU A 102 11.54 -12.29 -11.51
N PRO A 103 11.26 -12.97 -10.39
CA PRO A 103 11.24 -12.34 -9.07
C PRO A 103 12.62 -11.75 -8.71
N GLY A 104 12.63 -10.50 -8.25
CA GLY A 104 13.86 -9.89 -7.72
C GLY A 104 14.36 -10.61 -6.46
N THR A 105 15.68 -10.76 -6.36
CA THR A 105 16.38 -11.41 -5.22
C THR A 105 16.88 -10.41 -4.18
N ASP A 106 16.76 -9.11 -4.44
CA ASP A 106 17.24 -8.05 -3.57
C ASP A 106 16.54 -8.01 -2.22
N ARG A 107 17.28 -7.57 -1.21
CA ARG A 107 16.79 -7.46 0.16
C ARG A 107 16.40 -6.03 0.48
N PHE A 108 15.13 -5.86 0.83
CA PHE A 108 14.57 -4.57 1.25
C PHE A 108 14.08 -4.61 2.70
N ASP A 109 14.38 -3.57 3.46
CA ASP A 109 13.86 -3.39 4.82
C ASP A 109 13.44 -1.93 5.10
N LYS A 110 12.80 -1.73 6.25
CA LYS A 110 12.34 -0.43 6.74
C LYS A 110 12.99 -0.17 8.08
N THR A 111 13.38 1.08 8.34
CA THR A 111 13.89 1.51 9.63
C THR A 111 13.27 2.82 10.06
N TYR A 112 13.19 3.02 11.37
CA TYR A 112 12.59 4.20 11.99
C TYR A 112 13.64 4.91 12.84
N ALA A 113 13.74 6.23 12.71
CA ALA A 113 14.68 7.02 13.47
C ALA A 113 14.07 8.33 13.95
N HIS A 114 14.63 8.86 15.04
CA HIS A 114 14.37 10.21 15.53
C HIS A 114 15.69 10.97 15.64
N CYS A 115 15.66 12.27 15.37
CA CYS A 115 16.79 13.16 15.58
C CYS A 115 16.32 14.57 15.97
N GLU A 116 17.19 15.34 16.61
CA GLU A 116 16.94 16.75 16.87
C GLU A 116 17.08 17.58 15.60
N VAL A 117 18.09 17.29 14.79
CA VAL A 117 18.31 17.98 13.50
C VAL A 117 18.54 16.96 12.39
N LEU A 118 17.72 17.03 11.35
CA LEU A 118 17.95 16.34 10.09
C LEU A 118 18.45 17.32 9.05
N VAL A 119 19.62 17.07 8.47
CA VAL A 119 20.19 17.85 7.37
C VAL A 119 20.09 17.04 6.08
N VAL A 120 19.46 17.61 5.05
CA VAL A 120 19.30 17.00 3.72
C VAL A 120 20.17 17.73 2.71
N GLY A 121 21.18 17.03 2.19
CA GLY A 121 22.20 17.56 1.29
C GLY A 121 23.56 17.68 2.00
N GLY A 122 24.58 17.01 1.46
CA GLY A 122 25.95 16.91 1.97
C GLY A 122 26.93 17.89 1.33
N GLY A 123 26.45 18.89 0.61
CA GLY A 123 27.27 19.98 0.09
C GLY A 123 27.79 20.93 1.19
N PRO A 124 28.54 21.98 0.85
CA PRO A 124 29.15 22.90 1.83
C PRO A 124 28.16 23.48 2.85
N ALA A 125 26.98 23.90 2.40
CA ALA A 125 25.94 24.44 3.28
C ALA A 125 25.40 23.39 4.27
N GLY A 126 25.18 22.16 3.81
CA GLY A 126 24.68 21.08 4.65
C GLY A 126 25.72 20.57 5.65
N ARG A 127 26.99 20.44 5.24
CA ARG A 127 28.09 20.11 6.16
C ARG A 127 28.26 21.17 7.24
N SER A 128 28.19 22.46 6.86
CA SER A 128 28.25 23.57 7.81
C SER A 128 27.06 23.55 8.80
N ALA A 129 25.84 23.28 8.31
CA ALA A 129 24.66 23.14 9.14
C ALA A 129 24.75 21.93 10.09
N ALA A 130 25.21 20.78 9.60
CA ALA A 130 25.39 19.58 10.41
C ALA A 130 26.46 19.79 11.50
N HIS A 131 27.58 20.43 11.16
CA HIS A 131 28.62 20.78 12.12
C HIS A 131 28.10 21.75 13.19
N SER A 132 27.40 22.82 12.79
CA SER A 132 26.84 23.81 13.71
C SER A 132 25.79 23.19 14.64
N ALA A 133 24.92 22.32 14.12
CA ALA A 133 23.94 21.58 14.92
C ALA A 133 24.63 20.57 15.86
N ALA A 134 25.71 19.92 15.43
CA ALA A 134 26.38 18.96 16.28
C ALA A 134 27.08 19.60 17.49
N GLN A 135 27.52 20.86 17.37
CA GLN A 135 28.14 21.61 18.47
C GLN A 135 27.21 21.88 19.65
N THR A 136 25.89 21.81 19.47
CA THR A 136 24.91 21.97 20.55
C THR A 136 24.68 20.68 21.35
N GLY A 137 25.28 19.56 20.92
CA GLY A 137 25.05 18.22 21.48
C GLY A 137 23.81 17.50 20.93
N ASP A 138 23.14 18.09 19.93
CA ASP A 138 21.98 17.49 19.26
C ASP A 138 22.35 16.16 18.57
N ARG A 139 21.40 15.21 18.46
CA ARG A 139 21.55 14.07 17.56
C ARG A 139 21.27 14.57 16.15
N VAL A 140 22.29 14.54 15.32
CA VAL A 140 22.22 15.04 13.95
C VAL A 140 22.23 13.87 12.99
N ILE A 141 21.34 13.89 12.00
CA ILE A 141 21.44 13.02 10.83
C ILE A 141 21.78 13.91 9.63
N LEU A 142 22.85 13.61 8.92
CA LEU A 142 23.20 14.22 7.64
C LEU A 142 23.01 13.17 6.55
N MET A 143 22.20 13.45 5.54
CA MET A 143 22.01 12.56 4.40
C MET A 143 22.29 13.24 3.08
N ASP A 144 22.81 12.47 2.13
CA ASP A 144 23.03 12.92 0.76
C ASP A 144 22.77 11.78 -0.23
N GLU A 145 22.21 12.09 -1.40
CA GLU A 145 21.93 11.07 -2.41
C GLU A 145 23.20 10.51 -3.09
N GLN A 146 24.30 11.26 -3.05
CA GLN A 146 25.57 10.89 -3.64
C GLN A 146 26.44 10.10 -2.63
N PRO A 147 27.42 9.33 -3.10
CA PRO A 147 28.49 8.86 -2.23
C PRO A 147 29.38 10.02 -1.77
N PHE A 148 29.85 9.97 -0.52
CA PHE A 148 30.98 10.80 -0.08
C PHE A 148 32.27 10.20 -0.66
N PRO A 149 33.05 10.96 -1.44
CA PRO A 149 34.14 10.39 -2.24
C PRO A 149 35.35 9.91 -1.40
N ASN A 150 35.60 10.45 -0.20
CA ASN A 150 36.71 10.06 0.69
C ASN A 150 36.26 9.96 2.16
N SER A 151 36.99 9.21 3.01
CA SER A 151 36.78 9.25 4.47
C SER A 151 36.97 10.65 5.03
N GLU A 152 37.93 11.42 4.48
CA GLU A 152 38.22 12.80 4.90
C GLU A 152 37.01 13.75 4.78
N ASP A 153 36.08 13.47 3.88
CA ASP A 153 34.84 14.24 3.73
C ASP A 153 33.84 13.98 4.88
N SER A 154 33.91 12.81 5.52
CA SER A 154 33.20 12.51 6.77
C SER A 154 34.04 12.74 8.04
N ASP A 155 35.37 12.66 7.96
CA ASP A 155 36.29 12.68 9.13
C ASP A 155 36.33 14.05 9.83
N GLY A 156 35.85 15.12 9.17
CA GLY A 156 35.69 16.45 9.75
C GLY A 156 34.38 16.69 10.51
N LEU A 157 33.44 15.72 10.52
CA LEU A 157 32.16 15.86 11.22
C LEU A 157 32.24 15.32 12.66
N PRO A 158 31.59 15.98 13.63
CA PRO A 158 31.56 15.49 15.01
C PRO A 158 30.93 14.09 15.14
N PRO A 159 31.34 13.28 16.14
CA PRO A 159 30.90 11.89 16.28
C PRO A 159 29.39 11.71 16.56
N ASN A 160 28.69 12.76 17.00
CA ASN A 160 27.23 12.78 17.16
C ASN A 160 26.46 13.06 15.86
N VAL A 161 27.16 13.21 14.73
CA VAL A 161 26.54 13.27 13.39
C VAL A 161 26.50 11.87 12.78
N ARG A 162 25.28 11.35 12.59
CA ARG A 162 25.07 10.16 11.76
C ARG A 162 25.03 10.54 10.30
N VAL A 163 26.03 10.09 9.54
CA VAL A 163 26.10 10.32 8.10
C VAL A 163 25.45 9.16 7.33
N LEU A 164 24.54 9.48 6.41
CA LEU A 164 23.84 8.55 5.54
C LEU A 164 24.16 8.90 4.06
N PRO A 165 25.27 8.40 3.50
CA PRO A 165 25.53 8.55 2.06
C PRO A 165 24.52 7.74 1.25
N ARG A 166 24.44 7.99 -0.06
CA ARG A 166 23.59 7.21 -0.98
C ARG A 166 22.13 7.15 -0.54
N THR A 167 21.68 8.17 0.19
CA THR A 167 20.39 8.22 0.85
C THR A 167 19.63 9.46 0.38
N THR A 168 18.62 9.23 -0.45
CA THR A 168 17.81 10.31 -1.01
C THR A 168 16.58 10.54 -0.13
N ALA A 169 16.49 11.70 0.53
CA ALA A 169 15.22 12.18 1.07
C ALA A 169 14.26 12.44 -0.11
N PHE A 170 13.20 11.64 -0.19
CA PHE A 170 12.26 11.72 -1.31
C PHE A 170 10.92 12.34 -0.93
N GLY A 171 10.59 12.36 0.36
CA GLY A 171 9.34 12.92 0.87
C GLY A 171 9.50 13.65 2.18
N LEU A 172 8.97 14.88 2.28
CA LEU A 172 8.78 15.61 3.54
C LEU A 172 7.28 15.76 3.81
N TYR A 173 6.82 15.21 4.93
CA TYR A 173 5.42 15.14 5.35
C TYR A 173 5.18 15.84 6.69
N ASP A 174 3.92 15.85 7.14
CA ASP A 174 3.46 16.48 8.36
C ASP A 174 4.32 16.17 9.58
N HIS A 175 4.51 17.18 10.43
CA HIS A 175 5.30 17.12 11.66
C HIS A 175 6.74 16.63 11.44
N ASN A 176 7.37 17.04 10.33
CA ASN A 176 8.76 16.71 9.98
C ASN A 176 9.02 15.19 9.91
N LEU A 177 8.08 14.43 9.34
CA LEU A 177 8.38 13.06 8.89
C LEU A 177 9.08 13.14 7.55
N VAL A 178 10.31 12.66 7.47
CA VAL A 178 11.06 12.52 6.22
C VAL A 178 11.17 11.05 5.85
N LEU A 179 10.76 10.72 4.63
CA LEU A 179 11.02 9.43 4.02
C LEU A 179 12.26 9.52 3.13
N ALA A 180 13.18 8.58 3.31
CA ALA A 180 14.41 8.51 2.52
C ALA A 180 14.75 7.09 2.07
N ALA A 181 15.31 6.99 0.86
CA ALA A 181 15.73 5.72 0.26
C ALA A 181 17.25 5.63 0.30
N GLU A 182 17.79 4.70 1.11
CA GLU A 182 19.21 4.35 1.16
C GLU A 182 19.47 3.19 0.19
N ARG A 183 20.36 3.42 -0.78
CA ARG A 183 20.83 2.38 -1.70
C ARG A 183 21.95 1.56 -1.07
N ARG A 184 21.88 0.24 -1.23
CA ARG A 184 22.85 -0.73 -0.67
C ARG A 184 23.27 -1.73 -1.73
N ALA A 185 24.36 -2.45 -1.46
CA ALA A 185 24.90 -3.44 -2.40
C ALA A 185 23.95 -4.62 -2.66
N ASP A 186 23.12 -4.98 -1.68
CA ASP A 186 22.19 -6.13 -1.73
C ASP A 186 20.71 -5.69 -1.70
N GLY A 187 20.40 -4.46 -2.12
CA GLY A 187 19.05 -3.92 -2.19
C GLY A 187 18.94 -2.51 -1.62
N GLY A 188 18.06 -2.29 -0.65
CA GLY A 188 17.83 -0.93 -0.13
C GLY A 188 17.10 -0.87 1.21
N ARG A 189 17.23 0.27 1.88
CA ARG A 189 16.57 0.55 3.15
C ARG A 189 15.71 1.81 3.08
N LEU A 190 14.45 1.66 3.48
CA LEU A 190 13.53 2.79 3.62
C LEU A 190 13.65 3.36 5.02
N TRP A 191 14.07 4.61 5.11
CA TRP A 191 14.12 5.38 6.34
C TRP A 191 12.81 6.14 6.56
N GLN A 192 12.26 6.03 7.76
CA GLN A 192 11.21 6.91 8.27
C GLN A 192 11.79 7.72 9.44
N ILE A 193 12.09 8.99 9.20
CA ILE A 193 12.80 9.83 10.15
C ILE A 193 11.87 10.92 10.66
N ARG A 194 11.63 10.94 11.97
CA ARG A 194 10.92 12.03 12.64
C ARG A 194 11.95 13.00 13.21
N ALA A 195 12.05 14.20 12.64
CA ALA A 195 13.04 15.19 13.04
C ALA A 195 12.40 16.35 13.83
N ARG A 196 13.04 16.84 14.89
CA ARG A 196 12.57 18.06 15.56
C ARG A 196 12.77 19.30 14.69
N GLN A 197 13.88 19.39 13.97
CA GLN A 197 14.18 20.40 12.95
C GLN A 197 14.67 19.74 11.67
N VAL A 198 14.27 20.28 10.52
CA VAL A 198 14.80 19.87 9.21
C VAL A 198 15.55 21.04 8.58
N VAL A 199 16.79 20.82 8.16
CA VAL A 199 17.59 21.74 7.37
C VAL A 199 17.70 21.21 5.94
N LEU A 200 17.10 21.93 5.01
CA LEU A 200 17.15 21.63 3.58
C LEU A 200 18.33 22.38 2.95
N ALA A 201 19.38 21.63 2.60
CA ALA A 201 20.58 22.09 1.93
C ALA A 201 20.71 21.42 0.54
N THR A 202 19.59 21.28 -0.16
CA THR A 202 19.41 20.47 -1.39
C THR A 202 20.05 21.05 -2.65
N GLY A 203 20.74 22.19 -2.55
CA GLY A 203 21.40 22.84 -3.68
C GLY A 203 20.45 23.47 -4.72
N ALA A 204 20.95 23.64 -5.94
CA ALA A 204 20.20 24.14 -7.08
C ALA A 204 20.64 23.37 -8.35
N HIS A 205 19.68 23.00 -9.20
CA HIS A 205 19.98 22.37 -10.48
C HIS A 205 20.32 23.43 -11.52
N GLU A 206 21.35 23.19 -12.33
CA GLU A 206 21.59 24.02 -13.51
C GLU A 206 20.52 23.74 -14.58
N ARG A 207 20.14 24.74 -15.35
CA ARG A 207 19.21 24.60 -16.48
C ARG A 207 19.90 24.93 -17.80
N SER A 208 19.39 24.35 -18.87
CA SER A 208 19.84 24.64 -20.23
C SER A 208 19.11 25.84 -20.83
N LEU A 209 19.60 26.30 -21.99
CA LEU A 209 18.96 27.28 -22.85
C LEU A 209 18.14 26.58 -23.95
N VAL A 210 17.06 27.22 -24.40
CA VAL A 210 16.16 26.69 -25.44
C VAL A 210 16.52 27.34 -26.78
N PHE A 211 17.09 26.55 -27.70
CA PHE A 211 17.53 26.93 -29.05
C PHE A 211 17.37 25.73 -30.01
N ALA A 212 17.49 25.94 -31.32
CA ALA A 212 17.29 24.87 -32.29
C ALA A 212 18.32 23.75 -32.15
N ASN A 213 17.85 22.50 -32.25
CA ASN A 213 18.65 21.29 -32.15
C ASN A 213 19.52 21.23 -30.86
N ASN A 214 18.97 21.65 -29.73
CA ASN A 214 19.65 21.68 -28.43
C ASN A 214 19.71 20.31 -27.71
N ASP A 215 19.41 19.20 -28.38
CA ASP A 215 19.29 17.86 -27.78
C ASP A 215 20.40 16.87 -28.17
N ARG A 216 21.31 17.27 -29.06
CA ARG A 216 22.33 16.38 -29.66
C ARG A 216 23.29 15.81 -28.60
N PRO A 217 23.76 14.56 -28.76
CA PRO A 217 24.88 14.03 -27.97
C PRO A 217 26.11 14.94 -28.08
N GLY A 218 26.70 15.30 -26.94
CA GLY A 218 27.77 16.31 -26.85
C GLY A 218 27.28 17.69 -26.40
N ILE A 219 25.97 17.93 -26.35
CA ILE A 219 25.40 19.08 -25.63
C ILE A 219 25.18 18.66 -24.18
N MET A 220 25.76 19.41 -23.23
CA MET A 220 25.74 19.09 -21.80
C MET A 220 25.61 20.35 -20.95
N LEU A 221 25.07 20.21 -19.74
CA LEU A 221 25.13 21.27 -18.73
C LEU A 221 26.60 21.58 -18.38
N ALA A 222 26.95 22.86 -18.31
CA ALA A 222 28.32 23.30 -18.04
C ALA A 222 28.86 22.77 -16.70
N GLY A 223 28.04 22.80 -15.65
CA GLY A 223 28.35 22.22 -14.34
C GLY A 223 28.50 20.70 -14.35
N ALA A 224 27.81 20.00 -15.25
CA ALA A 224 28.00 18.56 -15.44
C ALA A 224 29.35 18.26 -16.10
N VAL A 225 29.72 19.00 -17.16
CA VAL A 225 31.06 18.90 -17.77
C VAL A 225 32.14 19.15 -16.73
N ARG A 226 31.97 20.20 -15.92
CA ARG A 226 32.86 20.52 -14.80
C ARG A 226 32.98 19.37 -13.80
N THR A 227 31.87 18.70 -13.50
CA THR A 227 31.84 17.52 -12.63
C THR A 227 32.60 16.34 -13.26
N TYR A 228 32.43 16.07 -14.55
CA TYR A 228 33.17 15.01 -15.24
C TYR A 228 34.67 15.24 -15.24
N VAL A 229 35.12 16.47 -15.49
CA VAL A 229 36.53 16.84 -15.43
C VAL A 229 37.07 16.68 -14.01
N ASN A 230 36.48 17.35 -13.02
CA ASN A 230 37.05 17.42 -11.67
C ASN A 230 36.83 16.17 -10.82
N ARG A 231 35.63 15.58 -10.88
CA ARG A 231 35.26 14.42 -10.04
C ARG A 231 35.65 13.11 -10.68
N TYR A 232 35.58 12.98 -11.99
CA TYR A 232 35.80 11.69 -12.65
C TYR A 232 37.07 11.65 -13.50
N GLY A 233 37.74 12.78 -13.72
CA GLY A 233 38.92 12.87 -14.57
C GLY A 233 38.57 12.54 -16.02
N VAL A 234 37.44 13.02 -16.54
CA VAL A 234 36.92 12.71 -17.87
C VAL A 234 36.69 13.98 -18.68
N ALA A 235 37.29 14.03 -19.87
CA ALA A 235 36.99 15.02 -20.90
C ALA A 235 35.79 14.53 -21.73
N ALA A 236 34.68 15.28 -21.71
CA ALA A 236 33.48 14.93 -22.48
C ALA A 236 33.61 15.20 -24.00
N GLY A 237 34.65 15.93 -24.40
CA GLY A 237 34.97 16.25 -25.79
C GLY A 237 36.36 16.87 -25.90
N ARG A 238 36.80 17.16 -27.12
CA ARG A 238 38.14 17.69 -27.42
C ARG A 238 38.12 19.18 -27.78
N ALA A 239 37.02 19.64 -28.37
CA ALA A 239 36.79 21.02 -28.79
C ALA A 239 35.44 21.48 -28.22
N ALA A 240 35.52 22.27 -27.15
CA ALA A 240 34.39 22.78 -26.40
C ALA A 240 33.99 24.19 -26.85
N VAL A 241 32.70 24.44 -26.96
CA VAL A 241 32.10 25.78 -26.94
C VAL A 241 31.33 25.93 -25.63
N VAL A 242 31.40 27.11 -25.02
CA VAL A 242 30.60 27.46 -23.84
C VAL A 242 29.50 28.41 -24.25
N PHE A 243 28.25 28.12 -23.91
CA PHE A 243 27.10 29.01 -24.12
C PHE A 243 26.46 29.38 -22.79
N THR A 244 26.43 30.67 -22.46
CA THR A 244 26.03 31.13 -21.12
C THR A 244 25.25 32.44 -21.13
N ASN A 245 24.50 32.66 -20.04
CA ASN A 245 23.81 33.92 -19.73
C ASN A 245 24.21 34.48 -18.34
N ASN A 246 25.32 34.02 -17.79
CA ASN A 246 25.76 34.28 -16.42
C ASN A 246 27.28 34.07 -16.26
N ASP A 247 27.84 34.40 -15.09
CA ASP A 247 29.29 34.36 -14.84
C ASP A 247 29.83 33.02 -14.34
N THR A 248 29.01 31.97 -14.19
CA THR A 248 29.46 30.74 -13.51
C THR A 248 30.38 29.85 -14.33
N THR A 249 30.57 30.16 -15.62
CA THR A 249 31.33 29.31 -16.55
C THR A 249 32.82 29.64 -16.63
N ALA A 250 33.27 30.77 -16.06
CA ALA A 250 34.69 31.15 -16.09
C ALA A 250 35.62 30.10 -15.42
N PRO A 251 35.30 29.51 -14.26
CA PRO A 251 36.08 28.41 -13.70
C PRO A 251 36.16 27.19 -14.62
N LEU A 252 35.04 26.81 -15.25
CA LEU A 252 35.00 25.69 -16.21
C LEU A 252 35.95 25.95 -17.39
N VAL A 253 35.93 27.14 -17.98
CA VAL A 253 36.81 27.48 -19.11
C VAL A 253 38.29 27.31 -18.74
N ASN A 254 38.68 27.76 -17.55
CA ASN A 254 40.05 27.63 -17.07
C ASN A 254 40.43 26.16 -16.84
N GLU A 255 39.54 25.38 -16.25
CA GLU A 255 39.73 23.95 -15.99
C GLU A 255 39.81 23.14 -17.30
N LEU A 256 38.96 23.43 -18.29
CA LEU A 256 39.05 22.79 -19.61
C LEU A 256 40.41 23.07 -20.28
N ARG A 257 40.87 24.33 -20.24
CA ARG A 257 42.17 24.72 -20.80
C ARG A 257 43.34 24.07 -20.07
N SER A 258 43.29 23.97 -18.74
CA SER A 258 44.37 23.35 -17.96
C SER A 258 44.50 21.85 -18.24
N GLU A 259 43.39 21.19 -18.54
CA GLU A 259 43.36 19.77 -18.91
C GLU A 259 43.58 19.52 -20.41
N GLY A 260 43.97 20.56 -21.17
CA GLY A 260 44.31 20.44 -22.59
C GLY A 260 43.11 20.31 -23.54
N ILE A 261 41.90 20.61 -23.07
CA ILE A 261 40.68 20.64 -23.90
C ILE A 261 40.61 22.00 -24.60
N THR A 262 40.41 22.00 -25.92
CA THR A 262 40.35 23.24 -26.71
C THR A 262 39.03 23.96 -26.44
N VAL A 263 39.07 25.20 -25.97
CA VAL A 263 37.88 26.06 -25.87
C VAL A 263 37.82 26.93 -27.12
N ALA A 264 37.00 26.51 -28.09
CA ALA A 264 36.90 27.13 -29.42
C ALA A 264 36.23 28.52 -29.37
N ALA A 265 35.20 28.67 -28.53
CA ALA A 265 34.53 29.94 -28.31
C ALA A 265 33.78 29.98 -26.97
N ILE A 266 33.53 31.19 -26.48
CA ILE A 266 32.60 31.48 -25.39
C ILE A 266 31.54 32.39 -25.99
N ILE A 267 30.29 31.90 -26.00
CA ILE A 267 29.12 32.60 -26.52
C ILE A 267 28.34 33.09 -25.30
N ASP A 268 28.22 34.41 -25.15
CA ASP A 268 27.57 35.02 -24.00
C ASP A 268 26.34 35.84 -24.45
N SER A 269 25.15 35.41 -24.04
CA SER A 269 23.92 36.10 -24.42
C SER A 269 23.79 37.51 -23.85
N ARG A 270 24.59 37.84 -22.83
CA ARG A 270 24.70 39.20 -22.28
C ARG A 270 25.42 40.17 -23.19
N GLN A 271 26.11 39.64 -24.20
CA GLN A 271 26.81 40.39 -25.23
C GLN A 271 26.07 40.31 -26.58
N ASP A 272 24.76 40.03 -26.55
CA ASP A 272 23.90 39.86 -27.72
C ASP A 272 24.39 38.75 -28.69
N GLN A 273 25.11 37.76 -28.17
CA GLN A 273 25.52 36.58 -28.92
C GLN A 273 24.56 35.41 -28.67
N ALA A 274 24.24 34.66 -29.71
CA ALA A 274 23.36 33.51 -29.60
C ALA A 274 23.78 32.38 -30.53
N ILE A 275 23.68 31.15 -30.03
CA ILE A 275 23.69 29.93 -30.84
C ILE A 275 22.27 29.70 -31.32
N VAL A 276 22.05 29.80 -32.62
CA VAL A 276 20.71 29.66 -33.23
C VAL A 276 20.44 28.24 -33.71
N ASP A 277 21.49 27.46 -34.00
CA ASP A 277 21.35 26.06 -34.42
C ASP A 277 22.64 25.27 -34.16
N THR A 278 22.55 23.94 -34.24
CA THR A 278 23.70 23.02 -34.15
C THR A 278 23.71 22.01 -35.30
N ASP A 279 24.89 21.77 -35.86
CA ASP A 279 25.13 20.72 -36.84
C ASP A 279 25.57 19.43 -36.14
N GLY A 280 25.04 18.30 -36.60
CA GLY A 280 25.44 16.98 -36.11
C GLY A 280 24.75 15.84 -36.85
N ASP A 281 25.28 14.64 -36.65
CA ASP A 281 24.80 13.38 -37.22
C ASP A 281 24.34 12.42 -36.09
N ASP A 282 24.17 11.14 -36.40
CA ASP A 282 23.82 10.10 -35.41
C ASP A 282 24.89 9.91 -34.33
N ASP A 283 26.13 10.36 -34.54
CA ASP A 283 27.24 10.28 -33.59
C ASP A 283 27.31 11.52 -32.66
N GLY A 284 26.55 12.57 -32.95
CA GLY A 284 26.38 13.75 -32.10
C GLY A 284 26.80 15.07 -32.73
N LEU A 285 27.10 16.04 -31.87
CA LEU A 285 27.48 17.42 -32.20
C LEU A 285 28.78 17.49 -33.01
N ARG A 286 28.78 18.32 -34.07
CA ARG A 286 29.95 18.61 -34.90
C ARG A 286 30.27 20.10 -34.97
N ALA A 287 29.27 20.97 -34.96
CA ALA A 287 29.46 22.41 -34.97
C ALA A 287 28.25 23.15 -34.40
N ILE A 288 28.45 24.42 -34.08
CA ILE A 288 27.38 25.37 -33.75
C ILE A 288 27.26 26.44 -34.83
N ARG A 289 26.08 27.05 -34.94
CA ARG A 289 25.80 28.21 -35.80
C ARG A 289 25.40 29.40 -34.94
N LEU A 290 26.06 30.53 -35.17
CA LEU A 290 25.74 31.80 -34.51
C LEU A 290 24.69 32.59 -35.28
N ALA A 291 23.97 33.47 -34.60
CA ALA A 291 22.99 34.37 -35.23
C ALA A 291 23.59 35.24 -36.36
N GLY A 292 24.89 35.52 -36.32
CA GLY A 292 25.62 36.23 -37.38
C GLY A 292 25.97 35.39 -38.62
N GLY A 293 25.63 34.10 -38.64
CA GLY A 293 25.91 33.15 -39.72
C GLY A 293 27.23 32.36 -39.57
N ASP A 294 28.06 32.71 -38.58
CA ASP A 294 29.33 32.02 -38.32
C ASP A 294 29.11 30.57 -37.88
N ARG A 295 29.94 29.67 -38.39
CA ARG A 295 29.96 28.24 -38.04
C ARG A 295 31.26 27.90 -37.30
N ILE A 296 31.14 27.34 -36.09
CA ILE A 296 32.27 26.98 -35.25
C ILE A 296 32.25 25.47 -35.00
N GLU A 297 33.30 24.77 -35.41
CA GLU A 297 33.48 23.33 -35.17
C GLU A 297 33.68 23.05 -33.68
N CYS A 298 32.92 22.10 -33.15
CA CYS A 298 33.02 21.65 -31.77
C CYS A 298 32.36 20.29 -31.58
N ASP A 299 32.88 19.48 -30.69
CA ASP A 299 32.29 18.18 -30.33
C ASP A 299 31.69 18.16 -28.92
N LEU A 300 31.77 19.29 -28.22
CA LEU A 300 31.19 19.53 -26.90
C LEU A 300 30.61 20.94 -26.83
N LEU A 301 29.36 21.05 -26.42
CA LEU A 301 28.70 22.32 -26.11
C LEU A 301 28.31 22.33 -24.63
N CYS A 302 28.97 23.18 -23.85
CA CYS A 302 28.72 23.39 -22.43
C CYS A 302 27.69 24.51 -22.26
N VAL A 303 26.47 24.19 -21.84
CA VAL A 303 25.38 25.16 -21.73
C VAL A 303 25.13 25.52 -20.25
N SER A 304 25.05 26.81 -19.95
CA SER A 304 24.65 27.33 -18.65
C SER A 304 23.59 28.41 -18.79
N GLY A 305 22.31 28.02 -18.61
CA GLY A 305 21.15 28.92 -18.68
C GLY A 305 20.71 29.51 -17.34
N GLY A 306 21.46 29.24 -16.26
CA GLY A 306 21.16 29.66 -14.90
C GLY A 306 20.85 28.48 -13.97
N PHE A 307 20.35 28.76 -12.77
CA PHE A 307 20.15 27.77 -11.70
C PHE A 307 18.75 27.84 -11.11
N ASN A 308 18.20 26.67 -10.80
CA ASN A 308 16.90 26.47 -10.19
C ASN A 308 17.09 25.87 -8.79
N PRO A 309 16.85 26.62 -7.70
CA PRO A 309 16.89 26.08 -6.34
C PRO A 309 16.07 24.78 -6.21
N ALA A 310 16.64 23.75 -5.60
CA ALA A 310 16.00 22.44 -5.46
C ALA A 310 14.96 22.43 -4.33
N VAL A 311 13.88 23.19 -4.53
CA VAL A 311 12.83 23.49 -3.53
C VAL A 311 11.81 22.36 -3.32
N HIS A 312 11.98 21.20 -3.96
CA HIS A 312 11.02 20.10 -3.97
C HIS A 312 10.49 19.73 -2.58
N LEU A 313 11.37 19.42 -1.62
CA LEU A 313 10.97 19.05 -0.26
C LEU A 313 10.30 20.21 0.49
N TYR A 314 10.77 21.45 0.30
CA TYR A 314 10.15 22.63 0.89
C TYR A 314 8.71 22.83 0.38
N SER A 315 8.50 22.68 -0.92
CA SER A 315 7.18 22.77 -1.57
C SER A 315 6.26 21.60 -1.22
N GLN A 316 6.80 20.39 -1.00
CA GLN A 316 6.03 19.23 -0.51
C GLN A 316 5.43 19.47 0.88
N ALA A 317 6.08 20.29 1.71
CA ALA A 317 5.56 20.79 2.98
C ALA A 317 4.74 22.08 2.83
N GLN A 318 4.20 22.34 1.63
CA GLN A 318 3.37 23.50 1.28
C GLN A 318 4.07 24.85 1.43
N GLY A 319 5.41 24.86 1.48
CA GLY A 319 6.21 26.07 1.44
C GLY A 319 5.93 26.89 0.18
N LYS A 320 5.72 28.20 0.34
CA LYS A 320 5.43 29.10 -0.78
C LYS A 320 6.71 29.53 -1.47
N LEU A 321 6.64 29.69 -2.79
CA LEU A 321 7.77 30.16 -3.58
C LEU A 321 7.53 31.59 -4.03
N ARG A 322 8.62 32.33 -4.24
CA ARG A 322 8.60 33.62 -4.94
C ARG A 322 9.59 33.58 -6.10
N TYR A 323 9.25 34.28 -7.17
CA TYR A 323 10.17 34.50 -8.28
C TYR A 323 11.14 35.64 -7.95
N ASP A 324 12.43 35.44 -8.22
CA ASP A 324 13.50 36.41 -7.98
C ASP A 324 14.12 36.81 -9.33
N GLU A 325 13.79 38.01 -9.80
CA GLU A 325 14.20 38.54 -11.12
C GLU A 325 15.72 38.58 -11.28
N ARG A 326 16.46 38.87 -10.19
CA ARG A 326 17.93 38.97 -10.21
C ARG A 326 18.60 37.65 -10.60
N PHE A 327 17.98 36.54 -10.22
CA PHE A 327 18.49 35.19 -10.41
C PHE A 327 17.66 34.40 -11.42
N ALA A 328 16.61 35.00 -11.98
CA ALA A 328 15.69 34.38 -12.92
C ALA A 328 15.23 32.98 -12.45
N CYS A 329 14.79 32.85 -11.18
CA CYS A 329 14.44 31.56 -10.59
C CYS A 329 13.35 31.69 -9.50
N PHE A 330 12.71 30.57 -9.15
CA PHE A 330 11.85 30.49 -7.98
C PHE A 330 12.66 30.03 -6.76
N ARG A 331 12.46 30.73 -5.64
CA ARG A 331 13.12 30.44 -4.37
C ARG A 331 12.11 30.36 -3.22
N PRO A 332 12.47 29.74 -2.08
CA PRO A 332 11.62 29.72 -0.89
C PRO A 332 11.16 31.12 -0.46
N HIS A 333 9.90 31.21 -0.07
CA HIS A 333 9.26 32.41 0.46
C HIS A 333 8.47 32.08 1.73
N GLY A 334 8.74 32.83 2.80
CA GLY A 334 8.15 32.60 4.10
C GLY A 334 8.94 31.60 4.95
N ARG A 335 8.35 31.24 6.09
CA ARG A 335 8.92 30.26 7.03
C ARG A 335 7.95 29.11 7.17
N LEU A 336 8.49 27.90 7.20
CA LEU A 336 7.77 26.72 7.63
C LEU A 336 8.17 26.42 9.08
N PRO A 337 7.23 26.01 9.96
CA PRO A 337 7.57 25.62 11.32
C PRO A 337 8.63 24.52 11.31
N ASN A 338 9.75 24.76 12.00
CA ASN A 338 10.82 23.78 12.20
C ASN A 338 11.49 23.26 10.91
N VAL A 339 11.39 24.00 9.80
CA VAL A 339 12.09 23.71 8.55
C VAL A 339 12.87 24.95 8.10
N THR A 340 14.16 24.79 7.88
CA THR A 340 15.05 25.87 7.41
C THR A 340 15.67 25.48 6.07
N VAL A 341 15.73 26.41 5.11
CA VAL A 341 16.40 26.19 3.82
C VAL A 341 17.66 27.04 3.78
N VAL A 342 18.79 26.46 3.35
CA VAL A 342 20.11 27.13 3.39
C VAL A 342 20.89 26.98 2.08
N GLY A 343 21.78 27.93 1.78
CA GLY A 343 22.65 27.90 0.61
C GLY A 343 21.88 28.07 -0.71
N ALA A 344 22.37 27.43 -1.77
CA ALA A 344 21.76 27.54 -3.10
C ALA A 344 20.27 27.09 -3.14
N ALA A 345 19.84 26.20 -2.24
CA ALA A 345 18.44 25.82 -2.11
C ALA A 345 17.54 26.98 -1.64
N ASN A 346 18.10 27.99 -0.96
CA ASN A 346 17.42 29.21 -0.56
C ASN A 346 17.51 30.32 -1.64
N GLY A 347 18.14 30.06 -2.78
CA GLY A 347 18.43 31.06 -3.81
C GLY A 347 19.50 32.06 -3.39
N GLU A 348 20.47 31.64 -2.58
CA GLU A 348 21.64 32.44 -2.20
C GLU A 348 22.74 32.24 -3.25
N PHE A 349 22.78 33.14 -4.24
CA PHE A 349 23.81 33.18 -5.28
C PHE A 349 24.63 34.48 -5.18
N ASP A 350 25.89 34.41 -5.57
CA ASP A 350 26.83 35.55 -5.64
C ASP A 350 26.96 36.16 -7.06
N PHE A 351 26.24 35.61 -8.05
CA PHE A 351 26.19 36.06 -9.45
C PHE A 351 24.76 36.44 -9.88
N ALA A 352 24.63 37.18 -10.97
CA ALA A 352 23.34 37.48 -11.61
C ALA A 352 23.14 36.61 -12.85
N ILE A 353 21.87 36.38 -13.22
CA ILE A 353 21.51 35.63 -14.43
C ILE A 353 20.66 36.53 -15.32
N GLN A 354 21.06 36.70 -16.58
CA GLN A 354 20.20 37.36 -17.57
C GLN A 354 19.14 36.35 -18.06
N PRO A 355 17.83 36.61 -17.88
CA PRO A 355 16.81 35.70 -18.37
C PRO A 355 16.93 35.49 -19.88
N CYS A 356 17.02 34.23 -20.30
CA CYS A 356 17.02 33.83 -21.72
C CYS A 356 16.17 32.55 -21.83
N TRP A 357 14.87 32.73 -22.06
CA TRP A 357 13.89 31.65 -22.08
C TRP A 357 13.72 31.00 -23.45
N LEU A 358 14.02 31.76 -24.51
CA LEU A 358 13.94 31.33 -25.89
C LEU A 358 15.00 32.08 -26.69
N VAL A 359 15.90 31.35 -27.34
CA VAL A 359 16.71 31.90 -28.43
C VAL A 359 15.83 31.93 -29.68
N PRO A 360 15.74 33.06 -30.40
CA PRO A 360 14.93 33.13 -31.61
C PRO A 360 15.44 32.17 -32.70
N ASP A 361 14.50 31.52 -33.40
CA ASP A 361 14.79 30.75 -34.60
C ASP A 361 15.06 31.67 -35.81
N THR A 362 15.83 31.17 -36.79
CA THR A 362 16.16 31.92 -38.02
C THR A 362 15.09 31.82 -39.11
N ASP A 363 14.27 30.76 -39.12
CA ASP A 363 13.34 30.42 -40.20
C ASP A 363 11.86 30.36 -39.75
N GLY A 364 11.59 30.53 -38.46
CA GLY A 364 10.26 30.43 -37.83
C GLY A 364 9.83 29.01 -37.45
N ASP A 365 10.72 28.02 -37.45
CA ASP A 365 10.45 26.63 -37.06
C ASP A 365 10.85 26.33 -35.61
N TRP A 366 9.84 26.04 -34.78
CA TRP A 366 10.02 25.77 -33.35
C TRP A 366 10.05 24.28 -33.00
N SER A 367 10.02 23.39 -34.00
CA SER A 367 9.92 21.93 -33.83
C SER A 367 11.22 21.25 -33.38
N THR A 368 12.34 21.97 -33.37
CA THR A 368 13.65 21.48 -32.93
C THR A 368 14.14 22.15 -31.65
N HIS A 369 13.33 23.01 -31.05
CA HIS A 369 13.65 23.73 -29.81
C HIS A 369 13.14 22.94 -28.60
N PHE A 370 13.92 21.96 -28.14
CA PHE A 370 13.48 21.09 -27.06
C PHE A 370 13.47 21.83 -25.72
N VAL A 371 12.35 21.69 -25.01
CA VAL A 371 12.13 22.23 -23.67
C VAL A 371 12.18 21.11 -22.64
N ASP A 372 11.58 19.95 -22.97
CA ASP A 372 11.69 18.72 -22.20
C ASP A 372 12.37 17.63 -23.03
N LEU A 373 13.59 17.32 -22.65
CA LEU A 373 14.41 16.36 -23.36
C LEU A 373 13.85 14.94 -23.22
N GLU A 374 13.49 14.48 -22.01
CA GLU A 374 13.02 13.10 -21.81
C GLU A 374 11.69 12.85 -22.55
N ARG A 375 10.84 13.88 -22.63
CA ARG A 375 9.49 13.81 -23.22
C ARG A 375 9.43 14.18 -24.70
N ASP A 376 10.53 14.62 -25.29
CA ASP A 376 10.58 15.15 -26.66
C ASP A 376 9.63 16.36 -26.86
N VAL A 377 9.40 17.18 -25.83
CA VAL A 377 8.52 18.35 -25.93
C VAL A 377 9.30 19.56 -26.40
N THR A 378 8.75 20.26 -27.37
CA THR A 378 9.37 21.40 -28.05
C THR A 378 8.59 22.70 -27.83
N VAL A 379 9.17 23.82 -28.24
CA VAL A 379 8.48 25.13 -28.25
C VAL A 379 7.24 25.08 -29.17
N ALA A 380 7.28 24.34 -30.28
CA ALA A 380 6.13 24.17 -31.16
C ALA A 380 4.92 23.53 -30.43
N ASP A 381 5.16 22.53 -29.58
CA ASP A 381 4.12 21.88 -28.78
C ASP A 381 3.51 22.83 -27.75
N MET A 382 4.36 23.63 -27.10
CA MET A 382 3.91 24.66 -26.15
C MET A 382 3.10 25.76 -26.84
N GLN A 383 3.55 26.23 -28.01
CA GLN A 383 2.82 27.18 -28.84
C GLN A 383 1.45 26.62 -29.24
N HIS A 384 1.39 25.34 -29.60
CA HIS A 384 0.12 24.67 -29.92
C HIS A 384 -0.83 24.70 -28.72
N ALA A 385 -0.36 24.36 -27.51
CA ALA A 385 -1.17 24.41 -26.30
C ALA A 385 -1.72 25.83 -26.02
N VAL A 386 -0.86 26.85 -26.14
CA VAL A 386 -1.26 28.26 -25.94
C VAL A 386 -2.26 28.71 -27.01
N ASN A 387 -2.04 28.33 -28.27
CA ASN A 387 -2.95 28.65 -29.38
C ASN A 387 -4.31 27.95 -29.22
N ALA A 388 -4.35 26.77 -28.59
CA ALA A 388 -5.58 26.09 -28.20
C ALA A 388 -6.33 26.76 -27.02
N GLY A 389 -5.85 27.90 -26.53
CA GLY A 389 -6.49 28.71 -25.48
C GLY A 389 -5.98 28.42 -24.07
N MET A 390 -4.97 27.57 -23.90
CA MET A 390 -4.41 27.27 -22.59
C MET A 390 -3.55 28.43 -22.09
N ARG A 391 -3.67 28.77 -20.80
CA ARG A 391 -2.93 29.86 -20.14
C ARG A 391 -2.27 29.45 -18.82
N SER A 392 -2.89 28.50 -18.12
CA SER A 392 -2.32 27.90 -16.91
C SER A 392 -1.17 26.96 -17.27
N VAL A 393 -0.05 27.06 -16.53
CA VAL A 393 1.07 26.12 -16.65
C VAL A 393 0.63 24.67 -16.44
N GLU A 394 -0.36 24.43 -15.58
CA GLU A 394 -0.91 23.09 -15.34
C GLU A 394 -1.66 22.55 -16.57
N HIS A 395 -2.28 23.40 -17.40
CA HIS A 395 -2.90 22.97 -18.65
C HIS A 395 -1.85 22.67 -19.72
N VAL A 396 -0.83 23.54 -19.85
CA VAL A 396 0.27 23.33 -20.81
C VAL A 396 1.00 22.03 -20.49
N LYS A 397 1.38 21.82 -19.21
CA LYS A 397 1.91 20.54 -18.69
C LYS A 397 1.10 19.32 -19.13
N ARG A 398 -0.22 19.34 -18.93
CA ARG A 398 -1.08 18.19 -19.24
C ARG A 398 -1.25 17.95 -20.73
N PHE A 399 -1.27 19.03 -21.51
CA PHE A 399 -1.44 18.95 -22.95
C PHE A 399 -0.18 18.43 -23.65
N THR A 400 0.98 18.93 -23.27
CA THR A 400 2.26 18.57 -23.93
C THR A 400 2.98 17.42 -23.25
N THR A 401 2.65 17.10 -22.00
CA THR A 401 3.37 16.15 -21.12
C THR A 401 4.75 16.62 -20.64
N ILE A 402 5.06 17.91 -20.75
CA ILE A 402 6.28 18.49 -20.17
C ILE A 402 6.34 18.28 -18.65
N GLY A 403 7.53 17.96 -18.14
CA GLY A 403 7.77 17.73 -16.71
C GLY A 403 7.11 16.46 -16.15
N THR A 404 6.64 15.55 -17.02
CA THR A 404 6.06 14.25 -16.60
C THR A 404 7.01 13.07 -16.86
N GLY A 405 8.26 13.34 -17.23
CA GLY A 405 9.30 12.32 -17.34
C GLY A 405 9.67 11.72 -15.98
N SER A 406 10.52 10.69 -15.99
CA SER A 406 11.10 10.13 -14.77
C SER A 406 11.98 11.14 -14.02
N ASP A 407 12.43 12.19 -14.69
CA ASP A 407 13.19 13.31 -14.12
C ASP A 407 12.30 14.31 -13.38
N GLN A 408 10.99 14.28 -13.62
CA GLN A 408 9.97 15.17 -13.06
C GLN A 408 10.26 16.66 -13.35
N GLY A 409 10.81 16.96 -14.52
CA GLY A 409 11.03 18.32 -14.99
C GLY A 409 12.09 19.11 -14.23
N LYS A 410 13.10 18.42 -13.67
CA LYS A 410 14.22 19.06 -12.97
C LYS A 410 14.98 20.05 -13.87
N THR A 411 15.05 19.77 -15.17
CA THR A 411 15.70 20.63 -16.17
C THR A 411 14.69 21.42 -17.03
N SER A 412 13.47 20.89 -17.23
CA SER A 412 12.46 21.49 -18.12
C SER A 412 11.48 22.44 -17.42
N GLY A 413 11.17 22.23 -16.13
CA GLY A 413 10.01 22.88 -15.49
C GLY A 413 10.10 24.41 -15.37
N ILE A 414 11.29 24.98 -15.12
CA ILE A 414 11.42 26.45 -15.08
C ILE A 414 11.49 27.04 -16.50
N ASN A 415 12.05 26.31 -17.46
CA ASN A 415 12.01 26.72 -18.87
C ASN A 415 10.57 26.71 -19.39
N GLU A 416 9.75 25.74 -18.99
CA GLU A 416 8.31 25.72 -19.24
C GLU A 416 7.64 27.00 -18.73
N VAL A 417 7.86 27.35 -17.45
CA VAL A 417 7.27 28.55 -16.85
C VAL A 417 7.71 29.83 -17.56
N GLY A 418 9.00 29.94 -17.87
CA GLY A 418 9.58 31.05 -18.64
C GLY A 418 8.95 31.20 -20.02
N LEU A 419 8.78 30.09 -20.74
CA LEU A 419 8.16 30.07 -22.06
C LEU A 419 6.67 30.34 -22.02
N VAL A 420 5.91 29.77 -21.08
CA VAL A 420 4.47 30.09 -20.92
C VAL A 420 4.29 31.58 -20.65
N GLY A 421 5.10 32.17 -19.76
CA GLY A 421 5.06 33.60 -19.51
C GLY A 421 5.37 34.42 -20.76
N THR A 422 6.41 34.05 -21.49
CA THR A 422 6.81 34.71 -22.76
C THR A 422 5.71 34.61 -23.82
N LEU A 423 5.17 33.41 -24.06
CA LEU A 423 4.16 33.15 -25.10
C LEU A 423 2.78 33.76 -24.78
N THR A 424 2.46 33.97 -23.50
CA THR A 424 1.18 34.53 -23.07
C THR A 424 1.25 36.00 -22.66
N GLY A 425 2.44 36.59 -22.61
CA GLY A 425 2.67 37.96 -22.13
C GLY A 425 2.47 38.12 -20.63
N GLN A 426 2.48 37.03 -19.85
CA GLN A 426 2.33 37.07 -18.39
C GLN A 426 3.68 37.29 -17.70
N PRO A 427 3.74 38.06 -16.59
CA PRO A 427 4.93 38.08 -15.75
C PRO A 427 5.28 36.66 -15.27
N ILE A 428 6.55 36.26 -15.38
CA ILE A 428 7.00 34.88 -15.08
C ILE A 428 6.59 34.45 -13.65
N GLY A 429 6.77 35.34 -12.67
CA GLY A 429 6.35 35.09 -11.29
C GLY A 429 4.84 34.90 -11.10
N GLY A 430 4.01 35.41 -12.02
CA GLY A 430 2.55 35.26 -12.02
C GLY A 430 2.05 33.95 -12.66
N VAL A 431 2.86 33.32 -13.51
CA VAL A 431 2.55 31.99 -14.09
C VAL A 431 2.54 30.91 -12.99
N GLY A 432 3.51 31.00 -12.07
CA GLY A 432 3.69 30.03 -10.99
C GLY A 432 4.30 28.71 -11.46
N THR A 433 4.71 27.88 -10.51
CA THR A 433 5.24 26.53 -10.79
C THR A 433 4.12 25.50 -10.76
N THR A 434 4.37 24.34 -11.35
CA THR A 434 3.49 23.18 -11.15
C THR A 434 3.69 22.57 -9.76
N THR A 435 2.76 21.71 -9.34
CA THR A 435 2.81 21.12 -7.99
C THR A 435 4.00 20.16 -7.83
N TYR A 436 4.84 20.38 -6.81
CA TYR A 436 5.88 19.45 -6.38
C TYR A 436 5.29 18.32 -5.53
N ARG A 437 5.62 17.06 -5.87
CA ARG A 437 5.11 15.86 -5.19
C ARG A 437 6.26 14.95 -4.77
N PRO A 438 6.11 14.16 -3.69
CA PRO A 438 6.96 13.00 -3.49
C PRO A 438 6.64 11.91 -4.54
N PRO A 439 7.61 11.06 -4.91
CA PRO A 439 8.99 11.09 -4.44
C PRO A 439 9.87 12.07 -5.25
N TYR A 440 10.90 12.67 -4.63
CA TYR A 440 11.88 13.55 -5.31
C TYR A 440 12.56 12.89 -6.51
N VAL A 441 12.91 11.62 -6.36
CA VAL A 441 13.37 10.71 -7.43
C VAL A 441 12.56 9.40 -7.31
N PRO A 442 12.41 8.62 -8.39
CA PRO A 442 11.71 7.34 -8.31
C PRO A 442 12.27 6.40 -7.22
N VAL A 443 11.38 5.68 -6.56
CA VAL A 443 11.68 4.69 -5.51
C VAL A 443 11.06 3.36 -5.93
N SER A 444 11.78 2.25 -5.77
CA SER A 444 11.27 0.94 -6.17
C SER A 444 10.08 0.51 -5.31
N PHE A 445 9.13 -0.20 -5.93
CA PHE A 445 7.97 -0.75 -5.20
C PHE A 445 8.40 -1.78 -4.15
N ALA A 446 9.45 -2.55 -4.45
CA ALA A 446 10.00 -3.53 -3.52
C ALA A 446 10.58 -2.88 -2.25
N LEU A 447 11.24 -1.72 -2.38
CA LEU A 447 11.71 -0.92 -1.24
C LEU A 447 10.54 -0.40 -0.39
N MET A 448 9.48 0.10 -1.02
CA MET A 448 8.26 0.55 -0.31
C MET A 448 7.55 -0.59 0.42
N ALA A 449 7.55 -1.80 -0.14
CA ALA A 449 7.01 -2.98 0.53
C ALA A 449 7.91 -3.44 1.70
N GLY A 450 9.23 -3.35 1.55
CA GLY A 450 10.19 -3.79 2.57
C GLY A 450 10.01 -5.28 2.89
N ARG A 451 9.79 -5.60 4.17
CA ARG A 451 9.56 -6.98 4.64
C ARG A 451 8.10 -7.42 4.65
N ASN A 452 7.15 -6.56 4.25
CA ASN A 452 5.73 -6.93 4.14
C ASN A 452 5.49 -7.75 2.86
N ARG A 453 6.02 -8.98 2.83
CA ARG A 453 6.08 -9.88 1.66
C ARG A 453 5.92 -11.33 2.13
N GLY A 454 5.39 -12.19 1.26
CA GLY A 454 5.12 -13.59 1.61
C GLY A 454 4.21 -13.68 2.84
N ASP A 455 4.52 -14.58 3.76
CA ASP A 455 3.75 -14.78 5.00
C ASP A 455 3.79 -13.59 5.97
N LEU A 456 4.64 -12.58 5.73
CA LEU A 456 4.73 -11.36 6.53
C LEU A 456 3.92 -10.19 5.94
N ILE A 457 3.14 -10.42 4.88
CA ILE A 457 2.30 -9.36 4.30
C ILE A 457 1.19 -8.94 5.27
N ASP A 458 0.61 -9.90 6.00
CA ASP A 458 -0.38 -9.71 7.05
C ASP A 458 -0.19 -10.82 8.11
N PRO A 459 -0.37 -10.56 9.42
CA PRO A 459 -0.18 -11.58 10.45
C PRO A 459 -1.07 -12.81 10.28
N ILE A 460 -0.51 -13.98 10.56
CA ILE A 460 -1.23 -15.26 10.61
C ILE A 460 -1.47 -15.61 12.08
N ARG A 461 -2.74 -15.68 12.49
CA ARG A 461 -3.16 -16.06 13.85
C ARG A 461 -3.49 -17.55 13.90
N LEU A 462 -2.94 -18.24 14.90
CA LEU A 462 -3.06 -19.68 15.11
C LEU A 462 -3.60 -19.95 16.51
N THR A 463 -4.53 -20.89 16.65
CA THR A 463 -5.02 -21.35 17.96
C THR A 463 -3.98 -22.26 18.62
N SER A 464 -4.10 -22.51 19.93
CA SER A 464 -3.22 -23.47 20.62
C SER A 464 -3.42 -24.91 20.14
N ILE A 465 -4.54 -25.21 19.48
CA ILE A 465 -4.88 -26.53 18.93
C ILE A 465 -4.31 -26.70 17.50
N HIS A 466 -3.84 -25.61 16.86
CA HIS A 466 -3.34 -25.62 15.49
C HIS A 466 -2.29 -26.72 15.17
N PRO A 467 -1.31 -27.06 16.05
CA PRO A 467 -0.39 -28.17 15.80
C PRO A 467 -1.11 -29.50 15.56
N TRP A 468 -2.20 -29.77 16.28
CA TRP A 468 -3.00 -30.98 16.09
C TRP A 468 -3.71 -30.96 14.74
N HIS A 469 -4.30 -29.82 14.35
CA HIS A 469 -4.96 -29.68 13.05
C HIS A 469 -4.01 -29.98 11.89
N LEU A 470 -2.79 -29.44 11.93
CA LEU A 470 -1.76 -29.72 10.92
C LEU A 470 -1.38 -31.20 10.90
N ALA A 471 -1.15 -31.80 12.07
CA ALA A 471 -0.77 -33.21 12.17
C ALA A 471 -1.87 -34.18 11.67
N HIS A 472 -3.13 -33.75 11.67
CA HIS A 472 -4.29 -34.54 11.24
C HIS A 472 -4.85 -34.11 9.88
N GLY A 473 -4.04 -33.42 9.07
CA GLY A 473 -4.36 -33.15 7.66
C GLY A 473 -5.50 -32.16 7.44
N ALA A 474 -5.79 -31.28 8.40
CA ALA A 474 -6.78 -30.23 8.22
C ALA A 474 -6.45 -29.37 6.99
N VAL A 475 -7.47 -29.09 6.18
CA VAL A 475 -7.42 -28.00 5.19
C VAL A 475 -7.86 -26.73 5.90
N PHE A 476 -7.24 -25.59 5.61
CA PHE A 476 -7.51 -24.33 6.33
C PHE A 476 -8.16 -23.28 5.44
N GLU A 477 -9.10 -22.53 6.02
CA GLU A 477 -9.58 -21.28 5.45
C GLU A 477 -9.01 -20.07 6.21
N ASN A 478 -9.03 -18.91 5.56
CA ASN A 478 -8.67 -17.64 6.18
C ASN A 478 -9.94 -16.95 6.70
N VAL A 479 -10.09 -16.86 8.02
CA VAL A 479 -11.18 -16.09 8.65
C VAL A 479 -10.59 -14.83 9.25
N GLY A 480 -10.57 -13.76 8.46
CA GLY A 480 -9.70 -12.62 8.72
C GLY A 480 -8.24 -13.07 8.76
N GLN A 481 -7.55 -12.79 9.86
CA GLN A 481 -6.15 -13.21 10.08
C GLN A 481 -6.02 -14.64 10.65
N TRP A 482 -7.12 -15.31 11.01
CA TRP A 482 -7.06 -16.65 11.58
C TRP A 482 -6.96 -17.75 10.53
N LYS A 483 -6.14 -18.76 10.81
CA LYS A 483 -6.19 -20.06 10.13
C LYS A 483 -7.12 -20.99 10.90
N ARG A 484 -8.32 -21.21 10.37
CA ARG A 484 -9.29 -22.15 10.95
C ARG A 484 -9.35 -23.42 10.11
N PRO A 485 -9.49 -24.62 10.73
CA PRO A 485 -9.80 -25.81 9.97
C PRO A 485 -11.09 -25.60 9.18
N TRP A 486 -10.99 -25.75 7.86
CA TRP A 486 -12.10 -25.69 6.94
C TRP A 486 -12.85 -27.02 6.92
N TYR A 487 -12.10 -28.12 6.78
CA TYR A 487 -12.55 -29.51 6.90
C TYR A 487 -11.36 -30.45 7.12
N PHE A 488 -11.63 -31.71 7.46
CA PHE A 488 -10.66 -32.77 7.76
C PHE A 488 -10.89 -33.97 6.82
N PRO A 489 -10.24 -34.00 5.64
CA PRO A 489 -10.38 -35.11 4.70
C PRO A 489 -9.75 -36.40 5.25
N ARG A 490 -10.36 -37.55 4.94
CA ARG A 490 -9.75 -38.88 5.14
C ARG A 490 -9.33 -39.45 3.78
N HIS A 491 -8.08 -39.90 3.68
CA HIS A 491 -7.54 -40.48 2.44
C HIS A 491 -7.71 -39.53 1.24
N ASP A 492 -8.38 -39.98 0.16
CA ASP A 492 -8.60 -39.24 -1.08
C ASP A 492 -9.98 -38.54 -1.14
N GLU A 493 -10.63 -38.31 0.01
CA GLU A 493 -11.87 -37.54 0.07
C GLU A 493 -11.67 -36.11 -0.48
N ASP A 494 -12.57 -35.70 -1.37
CA ASP A 494 -12.74 -34.29 -1.69
C ASP A 494 -13.48 -33.55 -0.55
N MET A 495 -13.58 -32.23 -0.68
CA MET A 495 -14.24 -31.39 0.31
C MET A 495 -15.70 -31.82 0.55
N GLU A 496 -16.46 -32.12 -0.50
CA GLU A 496 -17.87 -32.48 -0.38
C GLU A 496 -18.05 -33.79 0.40
N ALA A 497 -17.28 -34.82 0.07
CA ALA A 497 -17.33 -36.11 0.77
C ALA A 497 -16.94 -35.97 2.25
N ALA A 498 -15.86 -35.23 2.54
CA ALA A 498 -15.41 -34.99 3.91
C ALA A 498 -16.47 -34.24 4.73
N VAL A 499 -17.03 -33.16 4.19
CA VAL A 499 -18.03 -32.32 4.86
C VAL A 499 -19.34 -33.08 5.08
N LEU A 500 -19.79 -33.89 4.12
CA LEU A 500 -20.98 -34.75 4.30
C LEU A 500 -20.76 -35.77 5.42
N ARG A 501 -19.57 -36.38 5.49
CA ARG A 501 -19.21 -37.31 6.57
C ARG A 501 -19.15 -36.61 7.93
N GLU A 502 -18.54 -35.44 8.00
CA GLU A 502 -18.46 -34.61 9.21
C GLU A 502 -19.85 -34.20 9.72
N CYS A 503 -20.72 -33.69 8.84
CA CYS A 503 -22.09 -33.34 9.17
C CYS A 503 -22.88 -34.56 9.67
N ARG A 504 -22.71 -35.71 9.02
CA ARG A 504 -23.34 -36.97 9.45
C ARG A 504 -22.88 -37.36 10.84
N ALA A 505 -21.58 -37.30 11.12
CA ALA A 505 -21.04 -37.61 12.44
C ALA A 505 -21.62 -36.70 13.53
N ALA A 506 -21.75 -35.39 13.25
CA ALA A 506 -22.33 -34.44 14.20
C ALA A 506 -23.82 -34.71 14.48
N ARG A 507 -24.58 -35.18 13.48
CA ARG A 507 -26.03 -35.47 13.60
C ARG A 507 -26.32 -36.85 14.21
N GLU A 508 -25.57 -37.86 13.80
CA GLU A 508 -25.85 -39.26 14.12
C GLU A 508 -25.08 -39.76 15.35
N ASN A 509 -23.89 -39.21 15.64
CA ASN A 509 -23.00 -39.66 16.71
C ASN A 509 -22.45 -38.48 17.53
N VAL A 510 -21.15 -38.19 17.42
CA VAL A 510 -20.48 -37.05 18.02
C VAL A 510 -19.38 -36.52 17.10
N ALA A 511 -19.25 -35.20 17.06
CA ALA A 511 -18.24 -34.48 16.33
C ALA A 511 -17.63 -33.38 17.21
N VAL A 512 -16.46 -32.86 16.84
CA VAL A 512 -15.75 -31.85 17.62
C VAL A 512 -15.15 -30.75 16.74
N MET A 513 -15.21 -29.51 17.22
CA MET A 513 -14.73 -28.33 16.49
C MET A 513 -13.97 -27.36 17.40
N ASP A 514 -12.89 -26.78 16.86
CA ASP A 514 -12.20 -25.66 17.48
C ASP A 514 -12.98 -24.35 17.25
N VAL A 515 -13.56 -23.85 18.33
CA VAL A 515 -14.32 -22.58 18.37
C VAL A 515 -13.56 -21.49 19.14
N SER A 516 -12.25 -21.67 19.36
CA SER A 516 -11.39 -20.73 20.08
C SER A 516 -11.32 -19.35 19.44
N THR A 517 -11.66 -19.19 18.16
CA THR A 517 -11.51 -17.91 17.43
C THR A 517 -12.63 -16.92 17.67
N LEU A 518 -13.76 -17.31 18.27
CA LEU A 518 -14.84 -16.39 18.62
C LEU A 518 -14.31 -15.24 19.48
N GLY A 519 -14.80 -14.03 19.27
CA GLY A 519 -14.48 -12.93 20.17
C GLY A 519 -15.12 -13.17 21.54
N LYS A 520 -14.41 -12.79 22.61
CA LYS A 520 -14.85 -13.00 23.99
C LYS A 520 -14.55 -11.73 24.79
N ILE A 521 -15.57 -11.14 25.38
CA ILE A 521 -15.46 -9.88 26.12
C ILE A 521 -16.01 -10.10 27.53
N ASP A 522 -15.14 -9.96 28.52
CA ASP A 522 -15.50 -9.95 29.93
C ASP A 522 -16.08 -8.58 30.28
N ILE A 523 -17.25 -8.57 30.92
CA ILE A 523 -18.05 -7.38 31.18
C ILE A 523 -18.38 -7.38 32.68
N VAL A 524 -17.76 -6.47 33.41
CA VAL A 524 -17.85 -6.43 34.88
C VAL A 524 -18.33 -5.07 35.36
N GLY A 525 -19.32 -5.06 36.23
CA GLY A 525 -19.75 -3.88 36.95
C GLY A 525 -21.24 -3.86 37.28
N PRO A 526 -21.64 -3.05 38.27
CA PRO A 526 -23.01 -3.02 38.77
C PRO A 526 -24.03 -2.52 37.73
N ASP A 527 -23.58 -1.80 36.70
CA ASP A 527 -24.43 -1.28 35.64
C ASP A 527 -24.35 -2.13 34.34
N ALA A 528 -23.72 -3.31 34.39
CA ALA A 528 -23.49 -4.16 33.22
C ALA A 528 -24.78 -4.64 32.54
N VAL A 529 -25.81 -4.98 33.30
CA VAL A 529 -27.09 -5.43 32.72
C VAL A 529 -27.82 -4.30 31.99
N GLU A 530 -27.75 -3.07 32.53
CA GLU A 530 -28.29 -1.88 31.88
C GLU A 530 -27.54 -1.59 30.59
N PHE A 531 -26.20 -1.67 30.63
CA PHE A 531 -25.37 -1.50 29.44
C PHE A 531 -25.71 -2.53 28.34
N LEU A 532 -25.76 -3.82 28.70
CA LEU A 532 -26.12 -4.90 27.78
C LEU A 532 -27.51 -4.68 27.17
N ASN A 533 -28.47 -4.19 27.97
CA ASN A 533 -29.80 -3.84 27.48
C ASN A 533 -29.78 -2.69 26.47
N ARG A 534 -28.85 -1.74 26.55
CA ARG A 534 -28.72 -0.68 25.53
C ARG A 534 -28.05 -1.19 24.25
N ILE A 535 -27.05 -2.07 24.37
CA ILE A 535 -26.25 -2.58 23.25
C ILE A 535 -27.03 -3.60 22.39
N TYR A 536 -27.63 -4.60 23.02
CA TYR A 536 -28.29 -5.68 22.31
C TYR A 536 -29.75 -5.35 22.00
N THR A 537 -30.36 -6.08 21.07
CA THR A 537 -31.79 -5.95 20.71
C THR A 537 -32.74 -6.52 21.77
N ASN A 538 -32.36 -7.62 22.44
CA ASN A 538 -33.10 -8.27 23.51
C ASN A 538 -32.69 -7.80 24.91
N ALA A 539 -33.45 -8.22 25.93
CA ALA A 539 -33.22 -7.84 27.32
C ALA A 539 -32.49 -8.95 28.10
N PHE A 540 -31.71 -8.57 29.13
CA PHE A 540 -30.91 -9.48 29.98
C PHE A 540 -31.31 -9.49 31.46
N ASP A 541 -32.25 -8.64 31.88
CA ASP A 541 -32.66 -8.44 33.29
C ASP A 541 -33.06 -9.74 34.00
N THR A 542 -33.65 -10.69 33.26
CA THR A 542 -34.17 -11.95 33.79
C THR A 542 -33.23 -13.13 33.61
N LEU A 543 -32.04 -12.92 33.03
CA LEU A 543 -31.08 -14.00 32.85
C LEU A 543 -30.49 -14.38 34.20
N LYS A 544 -30.64 -15.63 34.61
CA LYS A 544 -30.12 -16.12 35.89
C LYS A 544 -28.60 -16.32 35.80
N VAL A 545 -27.89 -16.12 36.91
CA VAL A 545 -26.48 -16.53 37.04
C VAL A 545 -26.34 -18.02 36.71
N GLY A 546 -25.28 -18.37 35.98
CA GLY A 546 -25.02 -19.72 35.49
C GLY A 546 -25.78 -20.09 34.21
N PHE A 547 -26.29 -19.09 33.48
CA PHE A 547 -26.97 -19.28 32.19
C PHE A 547 -26.50 -18.28 31.13
N GLY A 548 -26.61 -18.67 29.87
CA GLY A 548 -26.39 -17.85 28.70
C GLY A 548 -27.68 -17.48 27.96
N ARG A 549 -27.62 -16.45 27.12
CA ARG A 549 -28.69 -16.04 26.21
C ARG A 549 -28.09 -15.48 24.93
N TYR A 550 -28.55 -15.96 23.79
CA TYR A 550 -28.21 -15.41 22.48
C TYR A 550 -28.77 -13.99 22.33
N GLY A 551 -28.03 -13.10 21.67
CA GLY A 551 -28.42 -11.72 21.40
C GLY A 551 -27.91 -11.23 20.05
N LEU A 552 -28.68 -10.33 19.42
CA LEU A 552 -28.28 -9.58 18.23
C LEU A 552 -27.90 -8.15 18.62
N MET A 553 -26.82 -7.63 18.02
CA MET A 553 -26.45 -6.22 18.08
C MET A 553 -26.79 -5.52 16.77
N CYS A 554 -27.25 -4.28 16.87
CA CYS A 554 -27.46 -3.41 15.72
C CYS A 554 -26.58 -2.17 15.80
N LYS A 555 -26.25 -1.59 14.65
CA LYS A 555 -25.81 -0.19 14.59
C LYS A 555 -27.02 0.73 14.74
N ALA A 556 -26.76 2.04 14.86
CA ALA A 556 -27.82 3.04 15.07
C ALA A 556 -28.84 3.12 13.92
N ASP A 557 -28.48 2.66 12.73
CA ASP A 557 -29.37 2.52 11.57
C ASP A 557 -30.35 1.33 11.68
N GLY A 558 -30.24 0.51 12.71
CA GLY A 558 -31.13 -0.63 12.98
C GLY A 558 -30.76 -1.91 12.24
N MET A 559 -29.64 -1.92 11.52
CA MET A 559 -29.12 -3.08 10.79
C MET A 559 -28.30 -3.96 11.73
N VAL A 560 -28.41 -5.28 11.55
CA VAL A 560 -27.61 -6.25 12.31
C VAL A 560 -26.15 -6.08 11.93
N PHE A 561 -25.28 -6.02 12.94
CA PHE A 561 -23.84 -5.89 12.72
C PHE A 561 -23.04 -7.04 13.33
N ASP A 562 -23.46 -7.57 14.48
CA ASP A 562 -22.84 -8.73 15.13
C ASP A 562 -23.83 -9.45 16.04
N ASP A 563 -23.47 -10.65 16.49
CA ASP A 563 -24.27 -11.51 17.34
C ASP A 563 -23.43 -12.44 18.22
N GLY A 564 -24.08 -13.05 19.21
CA GLY A 564 -23.44 -14.04 20.05
C GLY A 564 -24.21 -14.36 21.31
N VAL A 565 -23.59 -15.11 22.21
CA VAL A 565 -24.17 -15.54 23.48
C VAL A 565 -23.57 -14.72 24.62
N VAL A 566 -24.43 -14.11 25.41
CA VAL A 566 -24.04 -13.44 26.66
C VAL A 566 -24.32 -14.35 27.84
N MET A 567 -23.33 -14.53 28.68
CA MET A 567 -23.31 -15.44 29.82
C MET A 567 -23.29 -14.64 31.11
N HIS A 568 -24.18 -14.98 32.05
CA HIS A 568 -24.24 -14.36 33.37
C HIS A 568 -23.45 -15.21 34.36
N LEU A 569 -22.24 -14.79 34.72
CA LEU A 569 -21.29 -15.58 35.54
C LEU A 569 -21.42 -15.28 37.04
N GLY A 570 -21.84 -14.08 37.40
CA GLY A 570 -22.10 -13.64 38.77
C GLY A 570 -22.92 -12.35 38.76
N PRO A 571 -23.37 -11.83 39.93
CA PRO A 571 -24.33 -10.72 40.00
C PRO A 571 -24.00 -9.50 39.11
N ASP A 572 -22.72 -9.14 39.05
CA ASP A 572 -22.20 -8.01 38.27
C ASP A 572 -21.15 -8.48 37.23
N HIS A 573 -21.14 -9.77 36.88
CA HIS A 573 -20.10 -10.38 36.03
C HIS A 573 -20.73 -11.14 34.88
N TRP A 574 -20.42 -10.67 33.67
CA TRP A 574 -20.94 -11.17 32.41
C TRP A 574 -19.82 -11.46 31.43
N LEU A 575 -20.07 -12.34 30.48
CA LEU A 575 -19.13 -12.68 29.41
C LEU A 575 -19.91 -12.76 28.10
N ALA A 576 -19.54 -11.96 27.10
CA ALA A 576 -20.16 -11.98 25.79
C ALA A 576 -19.28 -12.70 24.77
N THR A 577 -19.88 -13.54 23.95
CA THR A 577 -19.26 -13.98 22.69
C THR A 577 -19.68 -13.09 21.54
N THR A 578 -18.82 -13.01 20.53
CA THR A 578 -19.05 -12.30 19.27
C THR A 578 -18.64 -13.19 18.12
N THR A 579 -18.95 -12.81 16.88
CA THR A 579 -18.37 -13.49 15.72
C THR A 579 -16.83 -13.40 15.72
N THR A 580 -16.17 -14.32 15.01
CA THR A 580 -14.70 -14.31 14.88
C THR A 580 -14.20 -13.02 14.22
N GLY A 581 -14.88 -12.56 13.16
CA GLY A 581 -14.50 -11.35 12.44
C GLY A 581 -14.84 -10.05 13.18
N GLY A 582 -15.90 -10.05 13.99
CA GLY A 582 -16.39 -8.88 14.71
C GLY A 582 -15.70 -8.59 16.04
N ALA A 583 -14.85 -9.49 16.56
CA ALA A 583 -14.30 -9.43 17.92
C ALA A 583 -13.73 -8.07 18.33
N ALA A 584 -12.85 -7.47 17.50
CA ALA A 584 -12.28 -6.15 17.78
C ALA A 584 -13.33 -5.05 17.65
N ALA A 585 -14.10 -5.05 16.55
CA ALA A 585 -15.10 -4.03 16.26
C ALA A 585 -16.23 -3.97 17.31
N VAL A 586 -16.60 -5.10 17.92
CA VAL A 586 -17.59 -5.14 19.00
C VAL A 586 -17.04 -4.55 20.28
N LEU A 587 -15.80 -4.85 20.66
CA LEU A 587 -15.17 -4.24 21.84
C LEU A 587 -15.05 -2.72 21.65
N ASP A 588 -14.53 -2.29 20.49
CA ASP A 588 -14.40 -0.87 20.16
C ASP A 588 -15.77 -0.18 20.19
N TRP A 589 -16.81 -0.83 19.68
CA TRP A 589 -18.18 -0.32 19.73
C TRP A 589 -18.68 -0.19 21.17
N MET A 590 -18.49 -1.19 22.01
CA MET A 590 -18.90 -1.13 23.40
C MET A 590 -18.14 -0.04 24.17
N GLU A 591 -16.83 0.10 23.95
CA GLU A 591 -15.99 1.16 24.52
C GLU A 591 -16.37 2.55 24.01
N GLU A 592 -16.68 2.71 22.72
CA GLU A 592 -17.17 3.97 22.15
C GLU A 592 -18.39 4.47 22.93
N TRP A 593 -19.43 3.65 23.05
CA TRP A 593 -20.65 4.05 23.77
C TRP A 593 -20.42 4.31 25.26
N LEU A 594 -19.59 3.51 25.93
CA LEU A 594 -19.27 3.76 27.34
C LEU A 594 -18.49 5.05 27.54
N GLN A 595 -17.50 5.33 26.70
CA GLN A 595 -16.62 6.49 26.89
C GLN A 595 -17.26 7.81 26.41
N THR A 596 -18.05 7.77 25.35
CA THR A 596 -18.55 9.00 24.69
C THR A 596 -20.00 9.32 25.02
N GLU A 597 -20.86 8.32 25.25
CA GLU A 597 -22.30 8.53 25.45
C GLU A 597 -22.73 8.25 26.89
N TRP A 598 -22.19 7.22 27.53
CA TRP A 598 -22.61 6.78 28.87
C TRP A 598 -21.46 6.64 29.88
N PRO A 599 -20.59 7.66 30.05
CA PRO A 599 -19.45 7.60 30.96
C PRO A 599 -19.85 7.47 32.44
N GLU A 600 -21.13 7.68 32.78
CA GLU A 600 -21.69 7.46 34.11
C GLU A 600 -21.92 5.99 34.46
N LEU A 601 -22.04 5.08 33.48
CA LEU A 601 -22.24 3.66 33.73
C LEU A 601 -20.95 3.03 34.26
N ARG A 602 -21.03 2.36 35.40
CA ARG A 602 -19.88 1.68 36.01
C ARG A 602 -19.76 0.29 35.43
N VAL A 603 -19.24 0.23 34.20
CA VAL A 603 -18.96 -1.01 33.47
C VAL A 603 -17.50 -1.00 33.03
N ARG A 604 -16.86 -2.16 33.13
CA ARG A 604 -15.51 -2.40 32.62
C ARG A 604 -15.55 -3.52 31.61
N LEU A 605 -14.88 -3.31 30.50
CA LEU A 605 -14.78 -4.28 29.42
C LEU A 605 -13.35 -4.78 29.36
N THR A 606 -13.17 -6.06 29.07
CA THR A 606 -11.83 -6.63 28.84
C THR A 606 -11.94 -7.71 27.78
N SER A 607 -11.17 -7.57 26.70
CA SER A 607 -11.04 -8.68 25.75
C SER A 607 -10.38 -9.86 26.45
N VAL A 608 -11.05 -11.01 26.42
CA VAL A 608 -10.53 -12.30 26.85
C VAL A 608 -10.51 -13.30 25.70
N THR A 609 -10.56 -12.81 24.45
CA THR A 609 -10.60 -13.62 23.23
C THR A 609 -9.46 -14.65 23.18
N ASP A 610 -8.22 -14.21 23.38
CA ASP A 610 -7.01 -15.04 23.32
C ASP A 610 -6.68 -15.73 24.67
N HIS A 611 -7.40 -15.39 25.74
CA HIS A 611 -7.27 -16.07 27.02
C HIS A 611 -7.88 -17.47 26.97
N TRP A 612 -8.97 -17.65 26.22
CA TRP A 612 -9.73 -18.89 26.18
C TRP A 612 -9.52 -19.69 24.89
N SER A 613 -9.13 -20.95 25.04
CA SER A 613 -9.40 -21.98 24.04
C SER A 613 -10.76 -22.59 24.29
N ALA A 614 -11.46 -22.95 23.22
CA ALA A 614 -12.81 -23.50 23.30
C ALA A 614 -13.00 -24.65 22.30
N VAL A 615 -13.50 -25.77 22.82
CA VAL A 615 -13.76 -27.00 22.08
C VAL A 615 -15.26 -27.30 22.10
N ALA A 616 -15.91 -27.28 20.94
CA ALA A 616 -17.33 -27.62 20.83
C ALA A 616 -17.48 -29.12 20.56
N VAL A 617 -18.09 -29.87 21.48
CA VAL A 617 -18.44 -31.29 21.33
C VAL A 617 -19.93 -31.37 20.99
N VAL A 618 -20.26 -31.87 19.80
CA VAL A 618 -21.59 -31.73 19.18
C VAL A 618 -22.14 -33.09 18.77
N GLY A 619 -23.43 -33.32 19.04
CA GLY A 619 -24.17 -34.51 18.62
C GLY A 619 -24.82 -35.26 19.78
N PRO A 620 -25.69 -36.25 19.50
CA PRO A 620 -26.40 -37.00 20.53
C PRO A 620 -25.47 -37.70 21.55
N GLN A 621 -24.28 -38.12 21.11
CA GLN A 621 -23.29 -38.77 21.97
C GLN A 621 -22.35 -37.78 22.70
N SER A 622 -22.52 -36.47 22.52
CA SER A 622 -21.71 -35.44 23.19
C SER A 622 -21.82 -35.49 24.72
N ARG A 623 -22.98 -35.90 25.25
CA ARG A 623 -23.20 -36.08 26.70
C ARG A 623 -22.26 -37.13 27.28
N ASP A 624 -22.05 -38.24 26.56
CA ASP A 624 -21.25 -39.36 27.04
C ASP A 624 -19.75 -39.01 27.05
N VAL A 625 -19.30 -38.22 26.06
CA VAL A 625 -17.97 -37.61 26.05
C VAL A 625 -17.78 -36.70 27.26
N VAL A 626 -18.74 -35.79 27.51
CA VAL A 626 -18.66 -34.86 28.65
C VAL A 626 -18.73 -35.61 29.99
N HIS A 627 -19.57 -36.64 30.11
CA HIS A 627 -19.63 -37.47 31.32
C HIS A 627 -18.30 -38.18 31.59
N THR A 628 -17.65 -38.69 30.55
CA THR A 628 -16.34 -39.34 30.65
C THR A 628 -15.26 -38.37 31.13
N LEU A 629 -15.25 -37.14 30.61
CA LEU A 629 -14.30 -36.11 31.01
C LEU A 629 -14.59 -35.55 32.42
N PHE A 630 -15.86 -35.44 32.80
CA PHE A 630 -16.31 -34.77 34.03
C PHE A 630 -17.31 -35.64 34.81
N PRO A 631 -16.88 -36.80 35.37
CA PRO A 631 -17.80 -37.75 36.02
C PRO A 631 -18.50 -37.20 37.27
N ALA A 632 -17.95 -36.14 37.88
CA ALA A 632 -18.53 -35.46 39.04
C ALA A 632 -19.67 -34.48 38.68
N ILE A 633 -19.84 -34.13 37.40
CA ILE A 633 -20.90 -33.22 36.94
C ILE A 633 -22.07 -34.05 36.42
N ALA A 634 -23.26 -33.84 36.98
CA ALA A 634 -24.49 -34.42 36.44
C ALA A 634 -24.84 -33.75 35.10
N VAL A 635 -24.88 -34.53 34.02
CA VAL A 635 -25.06 -34.07 32.62
C VAL A 635 -26.43 -34.43 32.02
N ASP A 636 -27.37 -34.89 32.85
CA ASP A 636 -28.75 -35.11 32.41
C ASP A 636 -29.47 -33.78 32.12
N GLY A 637 -30.53 -33.84 31.33
CA GLY A 637 -31.24 -32.63 30.86
C GLY A 637 -31.87 -31.79 31.98
N GLN A 638 -32.13 -32.36 33.17
CA GLN A 638 -32.65 -31.60 34.31
C GLN A 638 -31.52 -30.90 35.07
N SER A 639 -30.40 -31.60 35.30
CA SER A 639 -29.25 -31.08 36.05
C SER A 639 -28.38 -30.11 35.24
N PHE A 640 -28.31 -30.30 33.93
CA PHE A 640 -27.60 -29.43 32.99
C PHE A 640 -28.52 -29.02 31.83
N PRO A 641 -29.49 -28.11 32.06
CA PRO A 641 -30.45 -27.69 31.05
C PRO A 641 -29.80 -26.83 29.95
N PHE A 642 -30.50 -26.68 28.82
CA PHE A 642 -30.07 -25.87 27.68
C PHE A 642 -29.66 -24.45 28.12
N MET A 643 -28.55 -23.95 27.56
CA MET A 643 -27.90 -22.67 27.89
C MET A 643 -27.37 -22.55 29.32
N ALA A 644 -27.34 -23.61 30.13
CA ALA A 644 -26.69 -23.55 31.43
C ALA A 644 -25.15 -23.55 31.31
N ILE A 645 -24.50 -23.17 32.41
CA ILE A 645 -23.05 -23.09 32.55
C ILE A 645 -22.65 -23.88 33.81
N ARG A 646 -21.60 -24.68 33.70
CA ARG A 646 -20.99 -25.40 34.83
C ARG A 646 -19.48 -25.20 34.80
N GLU A 647 -18.84 -25.38 35.95
CA GLU A 647 -17.38 -25.38 36.06
C GLU A 647 -16.95 -26.76 36.56
N GLY A 648 -15.83 -27.23 36.05
CA GLY A 648 -15.28 -28.55 36.35
C GLY A 648 -13.79 -28.61 36.09
N GLU A 649 -13.23 -29.79 36.31
CA GLU A 649 -11.83 -30.09 36.05
C GLU A 649 -11.72 -31.49 35.43
N THR A 650 -10.82 -31.65 34.47
CA THR A 650 -10.47 -32.96 33.91
C THR A 650 -8.96 -33.06 33.76
N GLY A 651 -8.33 -34.08 34.35
CA GLY A 651 -6.87 -34.26 34.29
C GLY A 651 -6.04 -33.05 34.77
N GLY A 652 -6.53 -32.27 35.73
CA GLY A 652 -5.87 -31.03 36.20
C GLY A 652 -6.13 -29.80 35.33
N ILE A 653 -6.97 -29.91 34.29
CA ILE A 653 -7.34 -28.80 33.40
C ILE A 653 -8.65 -28.18 33.92
N PRO A 654 -8.66 -26.90 34.32
CA PRO A 654 -9.88 -26.20 34.70
C PRO A 654 -10.71 -25.88 33.45
N VAL A 655 -11.98 -26.29 33.45
CA VAL A 655 -12.87 -26.14 32.29
C VAL A 655 -14.20 -25.52 32.71
N ARG A 656 -14.65 -24.53 31.93
CA ARG A 656 -16.03 -24.06 31.96
C ARG A 656 -16.82 -24.71 30.84
N LEU A 657 -17.92 -25.35 31.20
CA LEU A 657 -18.79 -26.08 30.29
C LEU A 657 -20.02 -25.24 29.99
N HIS A 658 -20.32 -25.06 28.71
CA HIS A 658 -21.45 -24.29 28.24
C HIS A 658 -22.35 -25.17 27.37
N ARG A 659 -23.63 -25.31 27.73
CA ARG A 659 -24.58 -26.06 26.90
C ARG A 659 -25.18 -25.18 25.82
N ILE A 660 -24.33 -24.80 24.86
CA ILE A 660 -24.61 -23.94 23.71
C ILE A 660 -24.53 -24.79 22.45
N THR A 661 -25.42 -24.56 21.48
CA THR A 661 -25.40 -25.25 20.19
C THR A 661 -25.61 -24.27 19.06
N PHE A 662 -24.80 -24.42 18.01
CA PHE A 662 -24.97 -23.73 16.73
C PHE A 662 -25.33 -24.69 15.59
N SER A 663 -25.61 -25.96 15.91
CA SER A 663 -26.08 -26.98 14.96
C SER A 663 -27.54 -27.37 15.21
N GLY A 664 -28.09 -27.08 16.38
CA GLY A 664 -29.40 -27.56 16.81
C GLY A 664 -29.38 -28.95 17.46
N GLU A 665 -28.25 -29.66 17.42
CA GLU A 665 -28.04 -30.88 18.22
C GLU A 665 -27.72 -30.54 19.67
N LEU A 666 -27.77 -31.55 20.54
CA LEU A 666 -27.10 -31.50 21.84
C LEU A 666 -25.61 -31.16 21.65
N ALA A 667 -25.14 -30.15 22.37
CA ALA A 667 -23.75 -29.73 22.30
C ALA A 667 -23.27 -29.10 23.61
N TYR A 668 -21.96 -29.21 23.82
CA TYR A 668 -21.23 -28.59 24.93
C TYR A 668 -19.98 -27.90 24.40
N GLU A 669 -19.82 -26.63 24.70
CA GLU A 669 -18.54 -25.95 24.52
C GLU A 669 -17.72 -26.04 25.81
N LEU A 670 -16.49 -26.52 25.70
CA LEU A 670 -15.55 -26.74 26.79
C LEU A 670 -14.45 -25.68 26.70
N TRP A 671 -14.43 -24.76 27.66
CA TRP A 671 -13.57 -23.57 27.64
C TRP A 671 -12.50 -23.67 28.71
N THR A 672 -11.24 -23.44 28.33
CA THR A 672 -10.07 -23.51 29.22
C THR A 672 -9.09 -22.37 28.92
N PRO A 673 -8.23 -21.94 29.86
CA PRO A 673 -7.10 -21.09 29.53
C PRO A 673 -6.31 -21.64 28.33
N SER A 674 -5.91 -20.75 27.42
CA SER A 674 -5.53 -21.13 26.05
C SER A 674 -4.32 -22.06 25.97
N TRP A 675 -3.41 -22.02 26.94
CA TRP A 675 -2.27 -22.94 27.02
C TRP A 675 -2.65 -24.40 27.27
N TYR A 676 -3.89 -24.68 27.73
CA TYR A 676 -4.42 -26.03 27.91
C TYR A 676 -5.25 -26.50 26.72
N GLY A 677 -5.49 -25.63 25.72
CA GLY A 677 -6.41 -25.93 24.61
C GLY A 677 -6.08 -27.22 23.88
N LEU A 678 -4.80 -27.46 23.57
CA LEU A 678 -4.36 -28.71 22.95
C LEU A 678 -4.63 -29.93 23.83
N ALA A 679 -4.30 -29.86 25.12
CA ALA A 679 -4.51 -30.96 26.05
C ALA A 679 -6.01 -31.28 26.24
N LEU A 680 -6.86 -30.24 26.31
CA LEU A 680 -8.31 -30.42 26.37
C LEU A 680 -8.87 -31.02 25.06
N TRP A 681 -8.36 -30.58 23.91
CA TRP A 681 -8.73 -31.14 22.60
C TRP A 681 -8.39 -32.63 22.51
N GLU A 682 -7.16 -33.01 22.87
CA GLU A 682 -6.72 -34.40 22.88
C GLU A 682 -7.52 -35.25 23.86
N ALA A 683 -7.84 -34.71 25.05
CA ALA A 683 -8.69 -35.39 26.01
C ALA A 683 -10.12 -35.62 25.46
N ALA A 684 -10.71 -34.63 24.79
CA ALA A 684 -12.02 -34.76 24.16
C ALA A 684 -12.03 -35.78 23.01
N MET A 685 -11.00 -35.74 22.16
CA MET A 685 -10.80 -36.73 21.09
C MET A 685 -10.65 -38.15 21.66
N ALA A 686 -9.84 -38.34 22.70
CA ALA A 686 -9.64 -39.64 23.33
C ALA A 686 -10.92 -40.17 24.01
N ALA A 687 -11.65 -39.31 24.72
CA ALA A 687 -12.92 -39.68 25.35
C ALA A 687 -14.01 -40.04 24.33
N GLY A 688 -13.98 -39.41 23.15
CA GLY A 688 -14.93 -39.67 22.07
C GLY A 688 -14.50 -40.77 21.08
N GLU A 689 -13.26 -41.25 21.12
CA GLU A 689 -12.76 -42.28 20.18
C GLU A 689 -13.64 -43.55 20.17
N PRO A 690 -14.06 -44.14 21.32
CA PRO A 690 -14.94 -45.31 21.31
C PRO A 690 -16.32 -45.06 20.69
N LEU A 691 -16.72 -43.78 20.59
CA LEU A 691 -17.99 -43.31 20.04
C LEU A 691 -17.85 -42.83 18.58
N GLY A 692 -16.66 -42.96 17.98
CA GLY A 692 -16.40 -42.54 16.62
C GLY A 692 -16.33 -41.02 16.42
N ILE A 693 -15.86 -40.28 17.43
CA ILE A 693 -15.76 -38.81 17.38
C ILE A 693 -15.03 -38.33 16.12
N THR A 694 -15.62 -37.34 15.45
CA THR A 694 -15.10 -36.83 14.19
C THR A 694 -14.77 -35.34 14.31
N PRO A 695 -13.52 -34.91 14.06
CA PRO A 695 -13.22 -33.49 13.98
C PRO A 695 -13.90 -32.90 12.74
N TYR A 696 -14.44 -31.70 12.87
CA TYR A 696 -15.06 -30.98 11.75
C TYR A 696 -14.63 -29.52 11.74
N GLY A 697 -14.63 -28.95 10.53
CA GLY A 697 -14.21 -27.57 10.30
C GLY A 697 -15.37 -26.61 10.10
N THR A 698 -15.05 -25.41 9.62
CA THR A 698 -16.02 -24.33 9.41
C THR A 698 -17.03 -24.64 8.31
N GLU A 699 -16.71 -25.47 7.31
CA GLU A 699 -17.68 -25.80 6.27
C GLU A 699 -18.83 -26.64 6.83
N ALA A 700 -18.50 -27.73 7.54
CA ALA A 700 -19.52 -28.54 8.20
C ALA A 700 -20.30 -27.74 9.25
N MET A 701 -19.65 -26.80 9.96
CA MET A 701 -20.35 -25.84 10.81
C MET A 701 -21.36 -24.99 10.03
N HIS A 702 -21.01 -24.48 8.85
CA HIS A 702 -21.91 -23.71 7.99
C HIS A 702 -23.09 -24.53 7.48
N VAL A 703 -22.89 -25.80 7.11
CA VAL A 703 -24.01 -26.69 6.74
C VAL A 703 -24.95 -26.88 7.93
N LEU A 704 -24.43 -27.29 9.09
CA LEU A 704 -25.22 -27.65 10.26
C LEU A 704 -26.08 -26.49 10.79
N ARG A 705 -25.52 -25.27 10.80
CA ARG A 705 -26.25 -24.06 11.22
C ARG A 705 -27.30 -23.65 10.20
N ALA A 706 -27.01 -23.78 8.90
CA ALA A 706 -27.91 -23.39 7.84
C ALA A 706 -29.11 -24.33 7.73
N GLU A 707 -28.94 -25.61 8.03
CA GLU A 707 -30.05 -26.57 8.17
C GLU A 707 -31.09 -26.12 9.22
N LYS A 708 -30.64 -25.39 10.25
CA LYS A 708 -31.48 -24.78 11.30
C LYS A 708 -31.95 -23.35 10.98
N GLY A 709 -31.51 -22.77 9.87
CA GLY A 709 -31.79 -21.38 9.53
C GLY A 709 -31.08 -20.36 10.41
N TYR A 710 -30.01 -20.75 11.11
CA TYR A 710 -29.18 -19.81 11.86
C TYR A 710 -28.34 -18.98 10.90
N ILE A 711 -28.15 -17.70 11.22
CA ILE A 711 -27.43 -16.74 10.39
C ILE A 711 -25.93 -16.82 10.64
N ILE A 712 -25.14 -16.36 9.67
CA ILE A 712 -23.79 -15.88 9.89
C ILE A 712 -23.77 -14.38 9.57
N CYS A 713 -23.34 -13.54 10.52
CA CYS A 713 -23.13 -12.12 10.24
C CYS A 713 -22.06 -11.94 9.14
N GLY A 714 -22.33 -11.10 8.15
CA GLY A 714 -21.52 -10.96 6.93
C GLY A 714 -21.88 -11.91 5.78
N GLN A 715 -22.70 -12.94 6.03
CA GLN A 715 -23.17 -13.88 4.98
C GLN A 715 -24.68 -13.74 4.73
N GLU A 716 -25.52 -13.90 5.75
CA GLU A 716 -26.97 -13.57 5.67
C GLU A 716 -27.25 -12.08 5.85
N THR A 717 -26.24 -11.30 6.22
CA THR A 717 -26.34 -9.87 6.48
C THR A 717 -25.26 -9.14 5.72
N ASP A 718 -25.64 -8.05 5.05
CA ASP A 718 -24.77 -7.26 4.16
C ASP A 718 -24.72 -5.77 4.57
N GLY A 719 -25.09 -5.48 5.82
CA GLY A 719 -25.27 -4.12 6.34
C GLY A 719 -26.62 -3.47 5.98
N THR A 720 -27.52 -4.16 5.27
CA THR A 720 -28.88 -3.66 4.95
C THR A 720 -30.01 -4.45 5.62
N VAL A 721 -29.65 -5.46 6.42
CA VAL A 721 -30.57 -6.46 6.96
C VAL A 721 -30.88 -6.16 8.43
N THR A 722 -32.16 -5.99 8.74
CA THR A 722 -32.65 -5.82 10.11
C THR A 722 -32.94 -7.18 10.77
N PRO A 723 -33.04 -7.26 12.12
CA PRO A 723 -33.50 -8.49 12.78
C PRO A 723 -34.84 -9.01 12.24
N GLN A 724 -35.74 -8.12 11.81
CA GLN A 724 -37.04 -8.46 11.26
C GLN A 724 -36.96 -9.06 9.85
N ASP A 725 -36.00 -8.59 9.05
CA ASP A 725 -35.72 -9.15 7.72
C ASP A 725 -35.28 -10.62 7.85
N LEU A 726 -34.49 -10.94 8.88
CA LEU A 726 -34.05 -12.31 9.21
C LEU A 726 -35.16 -13.21 9.77
N GLY A 727 -36.38 -12.70 9.96
CA GLY A 727 -37.45 -13.43 10.65
C GLY A 727 -37.24 -13.52 12.17
N MET A 728 -36.30 -12.75 12.72
CA MET A 728 -35.94 -12.76 14.13
C MET A 728 -36.64 -11.65 14.92
N SER A 729 -37.86 -11.27 14.53
CA SER A 729 -38.66 -10.28 15.28
C SER A 729 -38.88 -10.64 16.76
N TRP A 730 -38.73 -11.91 17.12
CA TRP A 730 -38.82 -12.41 18.49
C TRP A 730 -37.71 -11.90 19.41
N ILE A 731 -36.52 -11.55 18.88
CA ILE A 731 -35.38 -11.07 19.67
C ILE A 731 -35.41 -9.55 19.88
N VAL A 732 -36.22 -8.82 19.11
CA VAL A 732 -36.34 -7.37 19.21
C VAL A 732 -37.22 -7.00 20.40
N SER A 733 -36.64 -6.40 21.45
CA SER A 733 -37.40 -6.00 22.63
C SER A 733 -38.42 -4.92 22.31
N LYS A 734 -39.63 -5.10 22.87
CA LYS A 734 -40.70 -4.08 22.93
C LYS A 734 -40.76 -3.36 24.27
N LYS A 735 -39.96 -3.80 25.26
CA LYS A 735 -40.04 -3.36 26.65
C LYS A 735 -38.95 -2.38 27.05
N LYS A 736 -37.83 -2.36 26.31
CA LYS A 736 -36.71 -1.45 26.56
C LYS A 736 -36.20 -0.83 25.25
N PRO A 737 -35.61 0.38 25.31
CA PRO A 737 -34.88 0.96 24.19
C PRO A 737 -33.54 0.26 23.99
N PHE A 738 -33.02 0.30 22.76
CA PHE A 738 -31.68 -0.16 22.43
C PHE A 738 -31.18 0.54 21.16
N ILE A 739 -29.87 0.48 20.90
CA ILE A 739 -29.27 1.12 19.74
C ILE A 739 -29.83 0.52 18.44
N GLY A 740 -30.35 1.37 17.56
CA GLY A 740 -30.94 0.97 16.27
C GLY A 740 -32.46 0.81 16.27
N GLN A 741 -33.10 0.62 17.44
CA GLN A 741 -34.56 0.44 17.53
C GLN A 741 -35.34 1.59 16.89
N ARG A 742 -34.83 2.82 17.04
CA ARG A 742 -35.45 4.04 16.47
C ARG A 742 -35.55 3.98 14.94
N SER A 743 -34.60 3.32 14.29
CA SER A 743 -34.49 3.30 12.84
C SER A 743 -35.48 2.34 12.17
N HIS A 744 -36.00 1.34 12.90
CA HIS A 744 -37.02 0.40 12.39
C HIS A 744 -38.33 1.07 11.97
N ARG A 745 -38.56 2.33 12.35
CA ARG A 745 -39.76 3.11 12.00
C ARG A 745 -39.57 4.02 10.78
N ARG A 746 -38.40 3.99 10.12
CA ARG A 746 -38.13 4.82 8.94
C ARG A 746 -38.88 4.27 7.72
N SER A 747 -39.08 5.11 6.72
CA SER A 747 -39.81 4.75 5.50
C SER A 747 -39.23 3.51 4.80
N ASP A 748 -37.91 3.39 4.70
CA ASP A 748 -37.27 2.23 4.05
C ASP A 748 -37.42 0.92 4.85
N THR A 749 -37.27 0.96 6.19
CA THR A 749 -37.47 -0.22 7.05
C THR A 749 -38.95 -0.58 7.21
N ALA A 750 -39.85 0.36 6.92
CA ALA A 750 -41.30 0.13 6.91
C ALA A 750 -41.85 -0.37 5.57
N ARG A 751 -41.01 -0.51 4.54
CA ARG A 751 -41.44 -1.06 3.24
C ARG A 751 -41.95 -2.49 3.40
N THR A 752 -42.98 -2.84 2.64
CA THR A 752 -43.55 -4.20 2.58
C THR A 752 -42.79 -5.12 1.63
N ASP A 753 -41.87 -4.56 0.85
CA ASP A 753 -41.05 -5.25 -0.15
C ASP A 753 -39.58 -5.33 0.25
N ARG A 754 -39.31 -5.44 1.55
CA ARG A 754 -37.95 -5.73 2.02
C ARG A 754 -37.57 -7.16 1.68
N LYS A 755 -36.26 -7.42 1.58
CA LYS A 755 -35.75 -8.77 1.43
C LYS A 755 -35.87 -9.48 2.78
N HIS A 756 -36.46 -10.65 2.78
CA HIS A 756 -36.62 -11.50 3.95
C HIS A 756 -35.72 -12.73 3.79
N LEU A 757 -35.15 -13.20 4.90
CA LEU A 757 -34.45 -14.48 4.92
C LEU A 757 -35.47 -15.61 4.70
N VAL A 758 -35.22 -16.43 3.70
CA VAL A 758 -36.03 -17.59 3.32
C VAL A 758 -35.13 -18.79 3.00
N GLY A 759 -35.74 -19.97 2.99
CA GLY A 759 -35.12 -21.17 2.48
C GLY A 759 -35.42 -21.39 0.99
N LEU A 760 -34.51 -22.00 0.25
CA LEU A 760 -34.68 -22.43 -1.13
C LEU A 760 -34.37 -23.92 -1.26
N LEU A 761 -35.23 -24.61 -2.01
CA LEU A 761 -35.15 -26.03 -2.26
C LEU A 761 -35.14 -26.24 -3.77
N SER A 762 -34.01 -26.69 -4.35
CA SER A 762 -33.97 -26.95 -5.80
C SER A 762 -35.07 -27.95 -6.19
N VAL A 763 -35.73 -27.74 -7.32
CA VAL A 763 -36.88 -28.58 -7.70
C VAL A 763 -36.46 -30.04 -7.92
N ASP A 764 -35.24 -30.26 -8.43
CA ASP A 764 -34.69 -31.61 -8.63
C ASP A 764 -34.01 -32.23 -7.40
N GLY A 765 -33.85 -31.45 -6.32
CA GLY A 765 -33.17 -31.82 -5.09
C GLY A 765 -31.66 -32.07 -5.18
N GLN A 766 -31.04 -31.94 -6.36
CA GLN A 766 -29.63 -32.31 -6.58
C GLN A 766 -28.75 -31.13 -7.01
N GLN A 767 -29.31 -30.15 -7.70
CA GLN A 767 -28.58 -28.96 -8.14
C GLN A 767 -28.31 -28.02 -6.97
N LEU A 768 -27.05 -27.61 -6.83
CA LEU A 768 -26.65 -26.53 -5.93
C LEU A 768 -27.03 -25.19 -6.56
N LEU A 769 -27.52 -24.28 -5.73
CA LEU A 769 -27.71 -22.87 -6.09
C LEU A 769 -26.46 -22.12 -5.61
N PRO A 770 -25.54 -21.68 -6.46
CA PRO A 770 -24.30 -21.05 -6.00
C PRO A 770 -24.56 -19.88 -5.05
N GLU A 771 -23.76 -19.75 -3.99
CA GLU A 771 -23.80 -18.55 -3.13
C GLU A 771 -23.56 -17.29 -3.99
N GLY A 772 -24.37 -16.25 -3.76
CA GLY A 772 -24.39 -15.03 -4.58
C GLY A 772 -25.26 -15.11 -5.86
N ALA A 773 -25.82 -16.27 -6.19
CA ALA A 773 -26.72 -16.40 -7.34
C ALA A 773 -27.93 -15.47 -7.20
N GLN A 774 -28.24 -14.73 -8.28
CA GLN A 774 -29.37 -13.82 -8.32
C GLN A 774 -30.66 -14.58 -8.56
N LEU A 775 -31.76 -14.10 -8.00
CA LEU A 775 -33.06 -14.74 -8.10
C LEU A 775 -34.00 -13.88 -8.95
N ILE A 776 -34.76 -14.52 -9.84
CA ILE A 776 -35.77 -13.91 -10.71
C ILE A 776 -37.10 -14.70 -10.64
N LEU A 777 -38.20 -14.09 -11.08
CA LEU A 777 -39.53 -14.72 -11.08
C LEU A 777 -39.88 -15.45 -12.37
N ASP A 778 -39.23 -15.12 -13.48
CA ASP A 778 -39.56 -15.63 -14.82
C ASP A 778 -38.33 -16.29 -15.44
N GLU A 779 -38.41 -17.60 -15.62
CA GLU A 779 -37.37 -18.43 -16.25
C GLU A 779 -37.00 -17.98 -17.66
N SER A 780 -37.98 -17.46 -18.40
CA SER A 780 -37.85 -17.10 -19.82
C SER A 780 -37.45 -15.65 -20.04
N ALA A 781 -37.25 -14.89 -18.96
CA ALA A 781 -36.92 -13.48 -19.04
C ALA A 781 -35.59 -13.26 -19.79
N SER A 782 -35.60 -12.37 -20.78
CA SER A 782 -34.44 -11.99 -21.56
C SER A 782 -34.24 -10.47 -21.55
N GLY A 783 -32.98 -10.03 -21.57
CA GLY A 783 -32.61 -8.63 -21.36
C GLY A 783 -32.36 -8.28 -19.89
N PRO A 784 -32.39 -7.00 -19.49
CA PRO A 784 -32.28 -6.62 -18.09
C PRO A 784 -33.45 -7.20 -17.28
N VAL A 785 -33.19 -8.25 -16.49
CA VAL A 785 -34.19 -8.89 -15.64
C VAL A 785 -34.16 -8.27 -14.25
N THR A 786 -35.33 -7.96 -13.70
CA THR A 786 -35.43 -7.47 -12.32
C THR A 786 -35.09 -8.59 -11.35
N MET A 787 -34.02 -8.41 -10.58
CA MET A 787 -33.62 -9.32 -9.52
C MET A 787 -34.48 -9.08 -8.29
N ILE A 788 -35.01 -10.16 -7.71
CA ILE A 788 -35.87 -10.12 -6.52
C ILE A 788 -35.11 -10.54 -5.26
N GLY A 789 -33.87 -10.98 -5.36
CA GLY A 789 -33.13 -11.52 -4.24
C GLY A 789 -31.84 -12.20 -4.66
N HIS A 790 -31.16 -12.78 -3.69
CA HIS A 790 -29.95 -13.56 -3.93
C HIS A 790 -29.80 -14.67 -2.90
N VAL A 791 -29.06 -15.71 -3.29
CA VAL A 791 -28.65 -16.81 -2.42
C VAL A 791 -27.50 -16.34 -1.51
N THR A 792 -27.60 -16.58 -0.20
CA THR A 792 -26.57 -16.22 0.78
C THR A 792 -25.73 -17.42 1.20
N SER A 793 -26.37 -18.57 1.37
CA SER A 793 -25.72 -19.82 1.78
C SER A 793 -26.27 -21.00 1.00
N SER A 794 -25.44 -21.97 0.60
CA SER A 794 -25.91 -23.10 -0.21
C SER A 794 -25.09 -24.36 -0.04
N TYR A 795 -25.76 -25.47 0.25
CA TYR A 795 -25.08 -26.69 0.65
C TYR A 795 -25.79 -27.94 0.14
N ARG A 796 -25.04 -29.04 0.09
CA ARG A 796 -25.61 -30.39 0.09
C ARG A 796 -25.70 -30.87 1.53
N SER A 797 -26.88 -31.34 1.93
CA SER A 797 -27.12 -31.85 3.28
C SER A 797 -27.17 -33.36 3.29
N ALA A 798 -26.32 -33.98 4.13
CA ALA A 798 -26.40 -35.40 4.45
C ALA A 798 -27.70 -35.75 5.18
N ALA A 799 -28.19 -34.86 6.06
CA ALA A 799 -29.37 -35.09 6.88
C ALA A 799 -30.69 -34.96 6.10
N LEU A 800 -30.75 -34.06 5.12
CA LEU A 800 -31.91 -33.84 4.26
C LEU A 800 -31.89 -34.75 3.02
N GLY A 801 -30.74 -35.33 2.67
CA GLY A 801 -30.55 -36.16 1.47
C GLY A 801 -30.64 -35.38 0.15
N ARG A 802 -30.40 -34.07 0.19
CA ARG A 802 -30.60 -33.15 -0.93
C ARG A 802 -29.82 -31.84 -0.79
N THR A 803 -29.81 -31.02 -1.83
CA THR A 803 -29.34 -29.63 -1.77
C THR A 803 -30.41 -28.70 -1.18
N PHE A 804 -29.94 -27.64 -0.53
CA PHE A 804 -30.76 -26.56 0.03
C PHE A 804 -29.94 -25.27 0.09
N ALA A 805 -30.63 -24.14 0.21
CA ALA A 805 -29.96 -22.84 0.32
C ALA A 805 -30.76 -21.85 1.21
N LEU A 806 -30.06 -20.89 1.80
CA LEU A 806 -30.66 -19.69 2.39
C LEU A 806 -30.56 -18.54 1.39
N ALA A 807 -31.54 -17.63 1.42
CA ALA A 807 -31.59 -16.50 0.50
C ALA A 807 -32.26 -15.29 1.12
N MET A 808 -31.84 -14.10 0.68
CA MET A 808 -32.51 -12.84 0.96
C MET A 808 -33.42 -12.49 -0.22
N LEU A 809 -34.74 -12.64 -0.02
CA LEU A 809 -35.75 -12.56 -1.08
C LEU A 809 -36.79 -11.47 -0.80
N GLN A 810 -37.03 -10.59 -1.76
CA GLN A 810 -38.01 -9.51 -1.70
C GLN A 810 -39.42 -10.06 -1.41
N SER A 811 -40.02 -9.63 -0.30
CA SER A 811 -41.28 -10.16 0.23
C SER A 811 -41.25 -11.70 0.36
N GLY A 812 -40.13 -12.25 0.82
CA GLY A 812 -39.89 -13.70 0.78
C GLY A 812 -40.89 -14.53 1.59
N ARG A 813 -41.34 -14.03 2.74
CA ARG A 813 -42.35 -14.69 3.59
C ARG A 813 -43.72 -14.80 2.93
N GLU A 814 -44.07 -13.81 2.11
CA GLU A 814 -45.29 -13.78 1.32
C GLU A 814 -45.21 -14.71 0.09
N ARG A 815 -44.01 -15.23 -0.21
CA ARG A 815 -43.69 -16.05 -1.39
C ARG A 815 -43.45 -17.52 -1.04
N LEU A 816 -43.71 -17.96 0.19
CA LEU A 816 -43.57 -19.37 0.57
C LEU A 816 -44.40 -20.28 -0.35
N GLY A 817 -43.79 -21.37 -0.83
CA GLY A 817 -44.37 -22.31 -1.77
C GLY A 817 -44.30 -21.90 -3.25
N THR A 818 -43.85 -20.67 -3.55
CA THR A 818 -43.65 -20.23 -4.95
C THR A 818 -42.31 -20.69 -5.51
N THR A 819 -42.19 -20.67 -6.84
CA THR A 819 -40.93 -20.97 -7.54
C THR A 819 -40.18 -19.69 -7.88
N VAL A 820 -38.87 -19.70 -7.66
CA VAL A 820 -37.92 -18.69 -8.15
C VAL A 820 -36.86 -19.38 -9.00
N TYR A 821 -36.19 -18.59 -9.83
CA TYR A 821 -35.21 -19.08 -10.78
C TYR A 821 -33.86 -18.42 -10.54
N ALA A 822 -32.79 -19.21 -10.55
CA ALA A 822 -31.42 -18.75 -10.51
C ALA A 822 -30.80 -18.93 -11.91
N PRO A 823 -30.66 -17.85 -12.71
CA PRO A 823 -29.95 -17.94 -13.98
C PRO A 823 -28.45 -18.07 -13.73
N LEU A 824 -27.87 -19.17 -14.20
CA LEU A 824 -26.45 -19.48 -14.13
C LEU A 824 -25.86 -19.47 -15.54
N ASN A 825 -24.53 -19.55 -15.64
CA ASN A 825 -23.87 -19.64 -16.94
C ASN A 825 -24.29 -20.93 -17.66
N GLY A 826 -25.10 -20.77 -18.72
CA GLY A 826 -25.52 -21.85 -19.61
C GLY A 826 -26.76 -22.65 -19.18
N HIS A 827 -27.36 -22.38 -18.01
CA HIS A 827 -28.60 -23.03 -17.56
C HIS A 827 -29.31 -22.23 -16.46
N VAL A 828 -30.57 -22.58 -16.16
CA VAL A 828 -31.37 -21.95 -15.09
C VAL A 828 -31.77 -23.02 -14.09
N VAL A 829 -31.62 -22.73 -12.80
CA VAL A 829 -32.03 -23.63 -11.71
C VAL A 829 -33.32 -23.12 -11.09
N ALA A 830 -34.38 -23.93 -11.13
CA ALA A 830 -35.63 -23.64 -10.44
C ALA A 830 -35.56 -24.08 -8.97
N ALA A 831 -36.05 -23.25 -8.06
CA ALA A 831 -36.10 -23.54 -6.63
C ALA A 831 -37.43 -23.12 -6.01
N THR A 832 -37.97 -23.94 -5.12
CA THR A 832 -39.14 -23.63 -4.31
C THR A 832 -38.73 -22.83 -3.08
N VAL A 833 -39.41 -21.70 -2.84
CA VAL A 833 -39.24 -20.86 -1.66
C VAL A 833 -39.91 -21.53 -0.46
N THR A 834 -39.20 -21.64 0.66
CA THR A 834 -39.63 -22.32 1.89
C THR A 834 -39.21 -21.52 3.12
N GLU A 835 -39.64 -21.97 4.30
CA GLU A 835 -39.12 -21.42 5.55
C GLU A 835 -37.61 -21.71 5.67
N PRO A 836 -36.82 -20.83 6.31
CA PRO A 836 -35.36 -21.00 6.38
C PRO A 836 -34.92 -22.12 7.34
N ILE A 837 -35.85 -22.89 7.93
CA ILE A 837 -35.55 -24.01 8.83
C ILE A 837 -35.89 -25.31 8.11
N PHE A 838 -34.88 -26.13 7.83
CA PHE A 838 -35.02 -27.35 7.03
C PHE A 838 -35.00 -28.61 7.89
N TYR A 839 -34.28 -28.57 9.01
CA TYR A 839 -34.03 -29.72 9.86
C TYR A 839 -34.56 -29.53 11.28
N ASP A 840 -35.27 -30.54 11.80
CA ASP A 840 -35.79 -30.59 13.17
C ASP A 840 -36.50 -29.29 13.61
N LYS A 841 -37.55 -28.91 12.88
CA LYS A 841 -38.27 -27.63 13.11
C LYS A 841 -38.78 -27.46 14.54
N GLU A 842 -39.19 -28.56 15.17
CA GLU A 842 -39.71 -28.57 16.54
C GLU A 842 -38.61 -28.60 17.62
N ASN A 843 -37.32 -28.61 17.21
CA ASN A 843 -36.16 -28.70 18.10
C ASN A 843 -36.20 -29.88 19.08
N ILE A 844 -36.69 -31.04 18.61
CA ILE A 844 -36.79 -32.26 19.41
C ILE A 844 -35.38 -32.75 19.80
N ARG A 845 -34.38 -32.54 18.93
CA ARG A 845 -33.01 -33.04 19.09
C ARG A 845 -32.12 -32.17 19.97
N ARG A 846 -32.63 -31.04 20.47
CA ARG A 846 -31.88 -30.13 21.34
C ARG A 846 -31.42 -30.81 22.65
N ASP A 847 -32.21 -31.75 23.15
CA ASP A 847 -32.01 -32.41 24.45
C ASP A 847 -31.67 -33.90 24.35
N SER A 848 -31.85 -34.54 23.18
CA SER A 848 -31.74 -35.99 23.00
C SER A 848 -30.41 -36.43 22.42
#